data_AF-A0A6P0P4G1-F1
#
_entry.id   AF-A0A6P0P4G1-F1
#
_cell.length_a   1.000
_cell.length_b   1.000
_cell.length_c   1.000
_cell.angle_alpha   90.00
_cell.angle_beta   90.00
_cell.angle_gamma   90.00
#
_symmetry.space_group_name_H-M   'P 1'
#
loop_
_entity.id
_entity.type
_entity.pdbx_description
1 polymer ?
#
loop_
_entity_poly.entity_id
_entity_poly.type
_entity_poly.pdbx_seq_one_letter_code
_entity_poly.pdbx_strand_id
1 'polypeptide(L)'
;MPDGGAPQPNTISGSVVIEVGGEEIGIVGATTPTLPTISSTGDLVVSPSDSEDIAALAEIIQETVDELTATGINKVILLTHMQQISIEEELAELLTDVDIIMPGGSNTLLAAEDDILRDGDTRDGSYPLEFTSPSNEPVLVINTDGNYKYVGRLIADFDENGIITSFDEDLSGVYATDDEGVDRVYEEDVDPEDVADPTIVAVTNAINDNISARDGNIFGSTEVFLNGTRGDVRTQETNLGNLTADANLFIAQEYDPDVIVSIKNGGGIRDNIGQSFIPPGGTSDDLVQLPPAGNPFAGKEDGQISQLDIENTLRFNNDLSLLTVTAEELKQIIEHGVAATTDDATPGQFPQVSGLAFSYDATQQAIEFDDTGVVTDGDRVRSLAVVDDNGAIADVVVSDGEIVGDADREIRLVTLGFLAGGGDSYPFPLFGENQVDLVDESLPSEATNNASFTDNGREQDALAEYLSVNFPENGNPSFSDADTPPKEDERIRRVLFVKGTNDHDTLVGGETDDTIIGGFGNDFLYGKDGDDLLEGRPGFDRLFGGSGNDTLNGGQGRDRLNSGPGDDVMTGGASIDRFIFNTTQVYDQDDFGEDRITDFDIERDIIVINRTTFTAIESGDSFENVFATVTSDNDAATEDAVIVYNTNNGNLFYNQNGSDAGLGSGGLFVTLDNAPVVDADNFSFVG
;
A
#
# COMPACT_ATOMS: atom_id res chain seq x y z
N MET A 1 -20.87 1.38 33.58
CA MET A 1 -21.54 0.95 34.83
C MET A 1 -21.12 1.97 35.91
N PRO A 2 -21.83 2.17 37.03
CA PRO A 2 -21.32 3.04 38.09
C PRO A 2 -20.07 2.41 38.71
N ASP A 3 -19.06 3.22 38.98
CA ASP A 3 -17.81 2.74 39.56
C ASP A 3 -17.98 2.18 40.98
N GLY A 4 -17.07 1.29 41.37
CA GLY A 4 -17.12 0.58 42.66
C GLY A 4 -18.19 -0.51 42.77
N GLY A 5 -18.81 -0.92 41.65
CA GLY A 5 -19.79 -2.01 41.59
C GLY A 5 -19.17 -3.40 41.38
N ALA A 6 -19.97 -4.46 41.60
CA ALA A 6 -19.58 -5.82 41.22
C ALA A 6 -19.47 -5.96 39.68
N PRO A 7 -18.51 -6.76 39.15
CA PRO A 7 -18.31 -6.90 37.71
C PRO A 7 -19.58 -7.39 37.00
N GLN A 8 -19.95 -6.72 35.90
CA GLN A 8 -21.13 -7.04 35.09
C GLN A 8 -20.72 -7.39 33.66
N PRO A 9 -21.21 -8.52 33.09
CA PRO A 9 -20.93 -8.87 31.71
C PRO A 9 -21.38 -7.78 30.72
N ASN A 10 -20.62 -7.60 29.64
CA ASN A 10 -20.91 -6.66 28.54
C ASN A 10 -21.00 -5.19 28.97
N THR A 11 -20.23 -4.77 29.97
CA THR A 11 -20.18 -3.36 30.41
C THR A 11 -18.74 -2.91 30.65
N ILE A 12 -18.52 -1.59 30.59
CA ILE A 12 -17.26 -0.92 30.94
C ILE A 12 -17.49 -0.09 32.21
N SER A 13 -16.50 -0.06 33.11
CA SER A 13 -16.45 0.78 34.31
C SER A 13 -15.00 1.22 34.55
N GLY A 14 -14.79 2.36 35.20
CA GLY A 14 -13.48 2.81 35.67
C GLY A 14 -12.98 1.99 36.88
N SER A 15 -13.89 1.47 37.70
CA SER A 15 -13.52 0.51 38.75
C SER A 15 -14.59 -0.53 39.06
N VAL A 16 -14.16 -1.67 39.59
CA VAL A 16 -15.02 -2.76 40.09
C VAL A 16 -14.53 -3.29 41.42
N VAL A 17 -15.41 -3.97 42.15
CA VAL A 17 -15.10 -4.63 43.43
C VAL A 17 -15.34 -6.12 43.31
N ILE A 18 -14.37 -6.92 43.72
CA ILE A 18 -14.49 -8.38 43.79
C ILE A 18 -14.36 -8.84 45.23
N GLU A 19 -15.08 -9.91 45.59
CA GLU A 19 -14.98 -10.55 46.90
C GLU A 19 -14.15 -11.83 46.79
N VAL A 20 -13.06 -11.92 47.55
CA VAL A 20 -12.17 -13.08 47.59
C VAL A 20 -11.99 -13.52 49.04
N GLY A 21 -12.45 -14.71 49.39
CA GLY A 21 -12.30 -15.25 50.74
C GLY A 21 -13.00 -14.43 51.85
N GLY A 22 -13.96 -13.57 51.49
CA GLY A 22 -14.65 -12.65 52.40
C GLY A 22 -14.01 -11.26 52.54
N GLU A 23 -12.93 -10.99 51.79
CA GLU A 23 -12.29 -9.67 51.67
C GLU A 23 -12.72 -9.00 50.36
N GLU A 24 -12.91 -7.68 50.39
CA GLU A 24 -13.21 -6.88 49.19
C GLU A 24 -11.91 -6.32 48.59
N ILE A 25 -11.74 -6.51 47.28
CA ILE A 25 -10.60 -6.00 46.50
C ILE A 25 -11.14 -5.08 45.41
N GLY A 26 -10.62 -3.86 45.39
CA GLY A 26 -10.88 -2.89 44.34
C GLY A 26 -9.99 -3.12 43.13
N ILE A 27 -10.56 -3.03 41.94
CA ILE A 27 -9.82 -3.06 40.67
C ILE A 27 -10.14 -1.76 39.94
N VAL A 28 -9.10 -0.97 39.65
CA VAL A 28 -9.19 0.27 38.86
C VAL A 28 -8.58 0.02 37.49
N GLY A 29 -9.27 0.44 36.43
CA GLY A 29 -8.80 0.28 35.05
C GLY A 29 -8.31 1.60 34.46
N ALA A 30 -7.16 1.57 33.77
CA ALA A 30 -6.67 2.71 33.01
C ALA A 30 -6.08 2.28 31.65
N THR A 31 -6.08 3.17 30.67
CA THR A 31 -5.53 2.90 29.32
C THR A 31 -4.65 4.06 28.87
N THR A 32 -3.75 3.79 27.92
CA THR A 32 -2.79 4.78 27.42
C THR A 32 -3.47 6.04 26.89
N PRO A 33 -2.98 7.24 27.25
CA PRO A 33 -3.43 8.50 26.65
C PRO A 33 -3.15 8.59 25.15
N THR A 34 -2.22 7.77 24.63
CA THR A 34 -1.91 7.67 23.20
C THR A 34 -2.95 6.91 22.38
N LEU A 35 -3.99 6.33 23.01
CA LEU A 35 -4.96 5.47 22.34
C LEU A 35 -5.57 6.07 21.05
N PRO A 36 -5.91 7.38 20.97
CA PRO A 36 -6.44 7.98 19.75
C PRO A 36 -5.47 8.00 18.56
N THR A 37 -4.16 7.86 18.79
CA THR A 37 -3.15 7.83 17.71
C THR A 37 -2.84 6.42 17.25
N ILE A 38 -3.07 5.41 18.10
CA ILE A 38 -2.74 4.00 17.83
C ILE A 38 -3.98 3.12 17.56
N SER A 39 -5.19 3.67 17.73
CA SER A 39 -6.45 2.94 17.51
C SER A 39 -7.62 3.87 17.20
N SER A 40 -8.69 3.30 16.66
CA SER A 40 -9.95 4.02 16.41
C SER A 40 -10.80 4.07 17.69
N THR A 41 -10.88 5.25 18.30
CA THR A 41 -11.64 5.45 19.56
C THR A 41 -13.09 5.87 19.34
N GLY A 42 -13.48 6.24 18.13
CA GLY A 42 -14.81 6.75 17.82
C GLY A 42 -15.14 7.99 18.66
N ASP A 43 -16.28 7.98 19.34
CA ASP A 43 -16.74 9.10 20.18
C ASP A 43 -16.15 9.10 21.61
N LEU A 44 -15.20 8.21 21.91
CA LEU A 44 -14.57 8.15 23.24
C LEU A 44 -13.62 9.33 23.46
N VAL A 45 -13.75 9.96 24.63
CA VAL A 45 -12.79 10.97 25.11
C VAL A 45 -11.72 10.26 25.92
N VAL A 46 -10.46 10.39 25.50
CA VAL A 46 -9.27 9.88 26.21
C VAL A 46 -8.62 11.05 26.97
N SER A 47 -8.15 10.81 28.19
CA SER A 47 -7.54 11.83 29.04
C SER A 47 -6.35 11.25 29.82
N PRO A 48 -5.30 12.05 30.12
CA PRO A 48 -5.11 13.45 29.73
C PRO A 48 -4.91 13.63 28.21
N SER A 49 -5.09 14.85 27.71
CA SER A 49 -4.91 15.15 26.28
C SER A 49 -3.45 15.21 25.86
N ASP A 50 -2.55 15.52 26.80
CA ASP A 50 -1.10 15.44 26.61
C ASP A 50 -0.65 14.06 27.07
N SER A 51 -0.19 13.23 26.15
CA SER A 51 0.17 11.84 26.45
C SER A 51 1.45 11.69 27.25
N GLU A 52 2.29 12.73 27.29
CA GLU A 52 3.54 12.72 28.02
C GLU A 52 3.37 13.24 29.47
N ASP A 53 2.19 13.74 29.84
CA ASP A 53 1.90 14.26 31.17
C ASP A 53 1.43 13.14 32.12
N ILE A 54 2.40 12.34 32.58
CA ILE A 54 2.15 11.20 33.49
C ILE A 54 1.61 11.66 34.85
N ALA A 55 1.98 12.86 35.30
CA ALA A 55 1.43 13.43 36.53
C ALA A 55 -0.07 13.73 36.41
N ALA A 56 -0.50 14.31 35.28
CA ALA A 56 -1.93 14.51 35.02
C ALA A 56 -2.70 13.18 34.88
N LEU A 57 -2.08 12.15 34.29
CA LEU A 57 -2.64 10.80 34.26
C LEU A 57 -2.82 10.23 35.67
N ALA A 58 -1.82 10.37 36.54
CA ALA A 58 -1.89 9.94 37.93
C ALA A 58 -3.02 10.64 38.69
N GLU A 59 -3.19 11.96 38.52
CA GLU A 59 -4.30 12.71 39.14
C GLU A 59 -5.68 12.17 38.76
N ILE A 60 -5.88 11.82 37.48
CA ILE A 60 -7.14 11.25 36.99
C ILE A 60 -7.40 9.86 37.56
N ILE A 61 -6.38 9.01 37.60
CA ILE A 61 -6.49 7.66 38.19
C ILE A 61 -6.77 7.76 39.69
N GLN A 62 -6.09 8.67 40.40
CA GLN A 62 -6.23 8.87 41.84
C GLN A 62 -7.66 9.26 42.23
N GLU A 63 -8.38 10.04 41.42
CA GLU A 63 -9.80 10.35 41.69
C GLU A 63 -10.64 9.08 41.81
N THR A 64 -10.42 8.10 40.93
CA THR A 64 -11.14 6.83 40.96
C THR A 64 -10.71 5.96 42.14
N VAL A 65 -9.42 5.96 42.49
CA VAL A 65 -8.89 5.26 43.67
C VAL A 65 -9.50 5.84 44.95
N ASP A 66 -9.50 7.17 45.11
CA ASP A 66 -10.05 7.87 46.27
C ASP A 66 -11.54 7.61 46.45
N GLU A 67 -12.31 7.60 45.35
CA GLU A 67 -13.73 7.25 45.39
C GLU A 67 -13.94 5.81 45.86
N LEU A 68 -13.10 4.89 45.41
CA LEU A 68 -13.16 3.48 45.77
C LEU A 68 -12.81 3.26 47.24
N THR A 69 -11.70 3.82 47.71
CA THR A 69 -11.23 3.66 49.10
C THR A 69 -12.13 4.38 50.10
N ALA A 70 -12.78 5.47 49.71
CA ALA A 70 -13.79 6.15 50.53
C ALA A 70 -15.00 5.26 50.89
N THR A 71 -15.24 4.17 50.14
CA THR A 71 -16.28 3.17 50.46
C THR A 71 -15.88 2.17 51.54
N GLY A 72 -14.60 2.15 51.95
CA GLY A 72 -14.04 1.24 52.95
C GLY A 72 -13.18 0.12 52.37
N ILE A 73 -12.98 0.10 51.05
CA ILE A 73 -12.04 -0.80 50.38
C ILE A 73 -10.61 -0.37 50.71
N ASN A 74 -9.77 -1.32 51.04
CA ASN A 74 -8.38 -1.07 51.45
C ASN A 74 -7.35 -1.92 50.72
N LYS A 75 -7.78 -2.67 49.69
CA LYS A 75 -6.89 -3.41 48.79
C LYS A 75 -7.24 -2.99 47.37
N VAL A 76 -6.30 -2.41 46.64
CA VAL A 76 -6.53 -1.85 45.31
C VAL A 76 -5.49 -2.35 44.33
N ILE A 77 -6.00 -2.90 43.22
CA ILE A 77 -5.21 -3.31 42.07
C ILE A 77 -5.49 -2.34 40.92
N LEU A 78 -4.44 -1.74 40.39
CA LEU A 78 -4.52 -0.92 39.19
C LEU A 78 -4.16 -1.78 37.97
N LEU A 79 -5.12 -1.99 37.08
CA LEU A 79 -4.94 -2.69 35.81
C LEU A 79 -4.77 -1.66 34.69
N THR A 80 -3.60 -1.63 34.05
CA THR A 80 -3.28 -0.62 33.02
C THR A 80 -2.87 -1.23 31.70
N HIS A 81 -2.85 -0.40 30.66
CA HIS A 81 -2.27 -0.72 29.37
C HIS A 81 -1.60 0.51 28.74
N MET A 82 -0.38 0.87 29.16
CA MET A 82 0.25 2.16 28.81
C MET A 82 1.21 2.11 27.61
N GLN A 83 1.41 0.95 26.95
CA GLN A 83 2.38 0.72 25.85
C GLN A 83 3.85 0.66 26.28
N GLN A 84 4.23 1.32 27.38
CA GLN A 84 5.60 1.35 27.90
C GLN A 84 5.58 1.21 29.41
N ILE A 85 6.24 0.16 29.95
CA ILE A 85 6.19 -0.15 31.39
C ILE A 85 6.73 0.98 32.27
N SER A 86 7.62 1.83 31.74
CA SER A 86 8.18 2.98 32.45
C SER A 86 7.11 3.97 32.91
N ILE A 87 5.96 4.03 32.21
CA ILE A 87 4.83 4.87 32.63
C ILE A 87 4.23 4.30 33.91
N GLU A 88 3.98 2.98 33.97
CA GLU A 88 3.48 2.33 35.17
C GLU A 88 4.47 2.36 36.35
N GLU A 89 5.78 2.28 36.08
CA GLU A 89 6.82 2.48 37.11
C GLU A 89 6.72 3.89 37.73
N GLU A 90 6.52 4.93 36.91
CA GLU A 90 6.32 6.29 37.41
C GLU A 90 4.97 6.43 38.16
N LEU A 91 3.90 5.81 37.67
CA LEU A 91 2.61 5.79 38.36
C LEU A 91 2.71 5.16 39.76
N ALA A 92 3.54 4.11 39.93
CA ALA A 92 3.76 3.45 41.22
C ALA A 92 4.33 4.39 42.30
N GLU A 93 5.10 5.41 41.88
CA GLU A 93 5.68 6.41 42.79
C GLU A 93 4.76 7.63 43.00
N LEU A 94 3.72 7.79 42.18
CA LEU A 94 2.82 8.95 42.21
C LEU A 94 1.47 8.68 42.89
N LEU A 95 0.97 7.45 42.83
CA LEU A 95 -0.34 7.07 43.37
C LEU A 95 -0.27 6.67 44.85
N THR A 96 -1.30 7.00 45.62
CA THR A 96 -1.51 6.52 47.00
C THR A 96 -2.67 5.53 47.05
N ASP A 97 -2.65 4.63 48.04
CA ASP A 97 -3.68 3.60 48.25
C ASP A 97 -3.84 2.61 47.06
N VAL A 98 -2.80 2.47 46.22
CA VAL A 98 -2.68 1.44 45.18
C VAL A 98 -1.61 0.45 45.61
N ASP A 99 -1.96 -0.83 45.73
CA ASP A 99 -1.05 -1.86 46.25
C ASP A 99 -0.31 -2.60 45.14
N ILE A 100 -1.02 -2.91 44.06
CA ILE A 100 -0.49 -3.69 42.93
C ILE A 100 -0.82 -2.98 41.63
N ILE A 101 0.16 -2.84 40.75
CA ILE A 101 -0.05 -2.41 39.37
C ILE A 101 0.20 -3.60 38.44
N MET A 102 -0.75 -3.85 37.54
CA MET A 102 -0.66 -4.85 36.47
C MET A 102 -0.61 -4.12 35.12
N PRO A 103 0.60 -3.83 34.60
CA PRO A 103 0.79 -3.18 33.31
C PRO A 103 0.36 -4.05 32.12
N GLY A 104 0.27 -3.40 30.96
CA GLY A 104 -0.01 -4.05 29.69
C GLY A 104 0.50 -3.21 28.51
N GLY A 105 0.69 -3.87 27.37
CA GLY A 105 1.07 -3.22 26.10
C GLY A 105 2.56 -3.09 25.83
N SER A 106 3.42 -3.14 26.86
CA SER A 106 4.88 -3.07 26.66
C SER A 106 5.52 -4.41 26.29
N ASN A 107 4.82 -5.53 26.54
CA ASN A 107 5.33 -6.90 26.42
C ASN A 107 6.61 -7.16 27.24
N THR A 108 6.86 -6.38 28.31
CA THR A 108 8.05 -6.51 29.15
C THR A 108 8.00 -7.80 29.99
N LEU A 109 9.02 -8.65 29.87
CA LEU A 109 9.12 -9.89 30.62
C LEU A 109 9.80 -9.67 31.97
N LEU A 110 9.02 -9.47 33.03
CA LEU A 110 9.50 -9.54 34.41
C LEU A 110 9.51 -11.00 34.86
N ALA A 111 10.64 -11.47 35.42
CA ALA A 111 10.75 -12.84 35.93
C ALA A 111 11.66 -12.93 37.16
N ALA A 112 11.41 -13.91 38.03
CA ALA A 112 12.30 -14.26 39.12
C ALA A 112 13.65 -14.78 38.58
N GLU A 113 14.68 -14.88 39.43
CA GLU A 113 16.01 -15.33 38.99
C GLU A 113 16.09 -16.80 38.64
N ASP A 114 15.23 -17.60 39.25
CA ASP A 114 15.12 -19.05 39.08
C ASP A 114 13.95 -19.48 38.19
N ASP A 115 13.19 -18.52 37.65
CA ASP A 115 12.15 -18.81 36.66
C ASP A 115 12.76 -19.43 35.40
N ILE A 116 12.11 -20.49 34.91
CA ILE A 116 12.48 -21.15 33.65
C ILE A 116 11.72 -20.47 32.52
N LEU A 117 12.48 -19.77 31.67
CA LEU A 117 11.96 -19.08 30.51
C LEU A 117 11.90 -20.00 29.29
N ARG A 118 11.08 -19.61 28.30
CA ARG A 118 11.05 -20.26 26.99
C ARG A 118 12.38 -20.10 26.27
N ASP A 119 12.70 -21.06 25.40
CA ASP A 119 13.92 -21.03 24.60
C ASP A 119 14.05 -19.72 23.79
N GLY A 120 15.15 -19.00 24.02
CA GLY A 120 15.48 -17.76 23.34
C GLY A 120 14.99 -16.48 24.05
N ASP A 121 14.11 -16.60 25.05
CA ASP A 121 13.64 -15.44 25.81
C ASP A 121 14.65 -15.02 26.88
N THR A 122 14.66 -13.73 27.20
CA THR A 122 15.47 -13.15 28.28
C THR A 122 14.61 -12.25 29.15
N ARG A 123 14.77 -12.31 30.48
CA ARG A 123 14.07 -11.39 31.38
C ARG A 123 14.57 -9.95 31.24
N ASP A 124 13.64 -9.01 31.29
CA ASP A 124 13.90 -7.56 31.26
C ASP A 124 14.08 -6.97 32.67
N GLY A 125 13.48 -7.61 33.68
CA GLY A 125 13.50 -7.15 35.06
C GLY A 125 13.11 -8.23 36.07
N SER A 126 13.12 -7.88 37.35
CA SER A 126 12.67 -8.77 38.43
C SER A 126 11.15 -8.82 38.51
N TYR A 127 10.62 -9.96 38.95
CA TYR A 127 9.20 -10.13 39.25
C TYR A 127 9.00 -10.34 40.75
N PRO A 128 8.18 -9.51 41.44
CA PRO A 128 7.68 -8.21 41.01
C PRO A 128 8.80 -7.15 40.96
N LEU A 129 8.50 -5.97 40.41
CA LEU A 129 9.24 -4.75 40.71
C LEU A 129 8.65 -4.13 42.00
N GLU A 130 9.52 -3.58 42.85
CA GLU A 130 9.13 -3.02 44.14
C GLU A 130 9.31 -1.49 44.14
N PHE A 131 8.25 -0.77 44.47
CA PHE A 131 8.22 0.69 44.57
C PHE A 131 7.70 1.12 45.95
N THR A 132 7.79 2.43 46.23
CA THR A 132 7.25 3.02 47.46
C THR A 132 6.39 4.22 47.09
N SER A 133 5.13 4.19 47.53
CA SER A 133 4.16 5.25 47.28
C SER A 133 4.51 6.56 48.02
N PRO A 134 3.85 7.69 47.70
CA PRO A 134 3.97 8.93 48.46
C PRO A 134 3.55 8.81 49.94
N SER A 135 2.69 7.85 50.28
CA SER A 135 2.29 7.52 51.66
C SER A 135 3.32 6.65 52.40
N ASN A 136 4.44 6.31 51.74
CA ASN A 136 5.49 5.42 52.25
C ASN A 136 4.98 3.98 52.48
N GLU A 137 4.14 3.50 51.55
CA GLU A 137 3.61 2.14 51.51
C GLU A 137 4.23 1.36 50.34
N PRO A 138 4.42 0.03 50.44
CA PRO A 138 4.94 -0.76 49.34
C PRO A 138 3.95 -0.87 48.18
N VAL A 139 4.44 -0.74 46.94
CA VAL A 139 3.69 -0.96 45.70
C VAL A 139 4.40 -2.00 44.86
N LEU A 140 3.71 -3.04 44.42
CA LEU A 140 4.27 -4.09 43.58
C LEU A 140 3.79 -3.94 42.13
N VAL A 141 4.73 -3.93 41.18
CA VAL A 141 4.41 -3.90 39.74
C VAL A 141 4.75 -5.25 39.13
N ILE A 142 3.77 -5.87 38.45
CA ILE A 142 3.92 -7.21 37.84
C ILE A 142 3.56 -7.19 36.36
N ASN A 143 4.35 -7.83 35.51
CA ASN A 143 4.07 -7.91 34.08
C ASN A 143 4.62 -9.19 33.47
N THR A 144 4.07 -9.60 32.34
CA THR A 144 4.56 -10.73 31.53
C THR A 144 4.70 -10.32 30.07
N ASP A 145 5.46 -11.11 29.30
CA ASP A 145 5.51 -10.96 27.84
C ASP A 145 4.10 -11.17 27.21
N GLY A 146 3.92 -10.67 25.99
CA GLY A 146 2.68 -10.74 25.23
C GLY A 146 2.36 -12.15 24.70
N ASN A 147 1.29 -12.24 23.91
CA ASN A 147 0.85 -13.47 23.21
C ASN A 147 0.65 -14.69 24.11
N TYR A 148 0.30 -14.46 25.38
CA TYR A 148 0.11 -15.51 26.38
C TYR A 148 1.35 -16.39 26.59
N LYS A 149 2.56 -15.89 26.30
CA LYS A 149 3.79 -16.69 26.40
C LYS A 149 4.09 -17.16 27.84
N TYR A 150 3.59 -16.42 28.81
CA TYR A 150 3.74 -16.70 30.23
C TYR A 150 2.42 -16.46 30.99
N VAL A 151 2.25 -17.14 32.11
CA VAL A 151 1.26 -16.82 33.15
C VAL A 151 2.02 -16.29 34.37
N GLY A 152 1.77 -15.03 34.75
CA GLY A 152 2.33 -14.44 35.95
C GLY A 152 1.59 -14.88 37.21
N ARG A 153 2.33 -15.14 38.29
CA ARG A 153 1.78 -15.48 39.61
C ARG A 153 2.42 -14.62 40.67
N LEU A 154 1.63 -13.87 41.43
CA LEU A 154 2.08 -13.12 42.60
C LEU A 154 1.34 -13.63 43.85
N ILE A 155 2.09 -13.91 44.91
CA ILE A 155 1.53 -14.28 46.23
C ILE A 155 1.98 -13.24 47.25
N ALA A 156 1.13 -12.26 47.54
CA ALA A 156 1.40 -11.17 48.48
C ALA A 156 0.59 -11.30 49.77
N ASP A 157 1.21 -10.98 50.90
CA ASP A 157 0.59 -10.89 52.22
C ASP A 157 0.18 -9.46 52.52
N PHE A 158 -1.02 -9.29 53.09
CA PHE A 158 -1.59 -8.01 53.49
C PHE A 158 -1.84 -7.96 54.99
N ASP A 159 -1.67 -6.79 55.61
CA ASP A 159 -2.06 -6.55 56.99
C ASP A 159 -3.56 -6.19 57.14
N GLU A 160 -3.99 -5.88 58.37
CA GLU A 160 -5.39 -5.52 58.66
C GLU A 160 -5.84 -4.18 58.03
N ASN A 161 -4.89 -3.34 57.63
CA ASN A 161 -5.15 -2.08 56.94
C ASN A 161 -5.10 -2.25 55.41
N GLY A 162 -4.80 -3.45 54.91
CA GLY A 162 -4.69 -3.70 53.48
C GLY A 162 -3.34 -3.29 52.89
N ILE A 163 -2.30 -3.09 53.71
CA ILE A 163 -0.95 -2.77 53.25
C ILE A 163 -0.15 -4.07 53.05
N ILE A 164 0.59 -4.16 51.94
CA ILE A 164 1.47 -5.30 51.67
C ILE A 164 2.59 -5.38 52.73
N THR A 165 2.78 -6.55 53.33
CA THR A 165 3.85 -6.79 54.32
C THR A 165 5.01 -7.63 53.79
N SER A 166 4.73 -8.50 52.82
CA SER A 166 5.67 -9.43 52.20
C SER A 166 5.05 -10.05 50.95
N PHE A 167 5.88 -10.68 50.11
CA PHE A 167 5.42 -11.63 49.09
C PHE A 167 6.26 -12.91 49.17
N ASP A 168 5.72 -14.01 48.64
CA ASP A 168 6.42 -15.29 48.59
C ASP A 168 7.37 -15.29 47.38
N GLU A 169 8.67 -15.09 47.63
CA GLU A 169 9.72 -15.05 46.60
C GLU A 169 9.90 -16.40 45.88
N ASP A 170 9.63 -17.52 46.55
CA ASP A 170 9.82 -18.86 45.96
C ASP A 170 8.63 -19.25 45.06
N LEU A 171 7.46 -18.66 45.29
CA LEU A 171 6.24 -18.95 44.54
C LEU A 171 5.82 -17.85 43.58
N SER A 172 6.32 -16.62 43.72
CA SER A 172 5.98 -15.52 42.82
C SER A 172 6.93 -15.45 41.64
N GLY A 173 6.40 -15.41 40.43
CA GLY A 173 7.20 -15.49 39.21
C GLY A 173 6.33 -15.79 37.99
N VAL A 174 6.96 -16.18 36.89
CA VAL A 174 6.29 -16.47 35.62
C VAL A 174 6.38 -17.94 35.23
N TYR A 175 5.28 -18.45 34.67
CA TYR A 175 5.17 -19.81 34.18
C TYR A 175 5.10 -19.78 32.66
N ALA A 176 6.15 -20.28 31.99
CA ALA A 176 6.13 -20.46 30.54
C ALA A 176 4.94 -21.36 30.15
N THR A 177 4.19 -20.97 29.13
CA THR A 177 2.99 -21.71 28.67
C THR A 177 3.31 -22.69 27.54
N ASP A 178 4.50 -23.31 27.57
CA ASP A 178 4.94 -24.35 26.62
C ASP A 178 4.76 -25.76 27.21
N ASP A 179 4.96 -26.80 26.39
CA ASP A 179 4.81 -28.20 26.81
C ASP A 179 5.66 -28.51 28.06
N GLU A 180 6.93 -28.06 28.08
CA GLU A 180 7.81 -28.22 29.24
C GLU A 180 7.30 -27.47 30.48
N GLY A 181 6.66 -26.31 30.29
CA GLY A 181 6.00 -25.55 31.34
C GLY A 181 4.82 -26.28 31.95
N VAL A 182 4.02 -26.95 31.12
CA VAL A 182 2.92 -27.80 31.60
C VAL A 182 3.48 -29.00 32.38
N ASP A 183 4.50 -29.68 31.85
CA ASP A 183 5.15 -30.80 32.54
C ASP A 183 5.68 -30.40 33.93
N ARG A 184 6.25 -29.20 34.04
CA ARG A 184 6.72 -28.66 35.34
C ARG A 184 5.59 -28.45 36.33
N VAL A 185 4.41 -28.02 35.88
CA VAL A 185 3.24 -27.82 36.75
C VAL A 185 2.69 -29.17 37.26
N TYR A 186 2.73 -30.21 36.43
CA TYR A 186 2.26 -31.55 36.80
C TYR A 186 3.34 -32.44 37.45
N GLU A 187 4.60 -32.02 37.41
CA GLU A 187 5.78 -32.78 37.84
C GLU A 187 5.97 -34.12 37.09
N GLU A 188 5.38 -34.25 35.90
CA GLU A 188 5.47 -35.41 35.01
C GLU A 188 5.24 -34.98 33.55
N ASP A 189 5.71 -35.80 32.61
CA ASP A 189 5.44 -35.64 31.18
C ASP A 189 3.95 -35.89 30.92
N VAL A 190 3.23 -34.82 30.59
CA VAL A 190 1.78 -34.83 30.34
C VAL A 190 1.48 -34.21 28.99
N ASP A 191 0.56 -34.85 28.27
CA ASP A 191 -0.07 -34.20 27.14
C ASP A 191 -0.99 -33.08 27.67
N PRO A 192 -0.77 -31.80 27.29
CA PRO A 192 -1.63 -30.70 27.74
C PRO A 192 -3.12 -30.94 27.44
N GLU A 193 -3.45 -31.65 26.34
CA GLU A 193 -4.84 -31.97 26.00
C GLU A 193 -5.48 -32.96 26.99
N ASP A 194 -4.70 -33.85 27.60
CA ASP A 194 -5.21 -34.85 28.55
C ASP A 194 -5.54 -34.24 29.92
N VAL A 195 -4.90 -33.12 30.27
CA VAL A 195 -4.99 -32.48 31.58
C VAL A 195 -5.77 -31.15 31.58
N ALA A 196 -5.92 -30.52 30.41
CA ALA A 196 -6.71 -29.30 30.27
C ALA A 196 -8.22 -29.56 30.45
N ASP A 197 -9.00 -28.50 30.69
CA ASP A 197 -10.46 -28.61 30.76
C ASP A 197 -10.98 -29.18 29.43
N PRO A 198 -11.70 -30.33 29.43
CA PRO A 198 -12.16 -30.96 28.20
C PRO A 198 -13.03 -30.06 27.32
N THR A 199 -13.69 -29.07 27.90
CA THR A 199 -14.48 -28.06 27.17
C THR A 199 -13.56 -27.13 26.38
N ILE A 200 -12.44 -26.69 26.98
CA ILE A 200 -11.46 -25.84 26.32
C ILE A 200 -10.79 -26.60 25.18
N VAL A 201 -10.33 -27.83 25.43
CA VAL A 201 -9.76 -28.71 24.38
C VAL A 201 -10.73 -28.91 23.23
N ALA A 202 -12.00 -29.21 23.53
CA ALA A 202 -13.01 -29.39 22.49
C ALA A 202 -13.26 -28.12 21.66
N VAL A 203 -13.24 -26.94 22.28
CA VAL A 203 -13.41 -25.66 21.58
C VAL A 203 -12.18 -25.33 20.73
N THR A 204 -10.97 -25.47 21.28
CA THR A 204 -9.72 -25.22 20.56
C THR A 204 -9.57 -26.16 19.37
N ASN A 205 -9.82 -27.46 19.55
CA ASN A 205 -9.74 -28.43 18.46
C ASN A 205 -10.80 -28.15 17.40
N ALA A 206 -12.03 -27.78 17.77
CA ALA A 206 -13.05 -27.41 16.79
C ALA A 206 -12.67 -26.14 15.98
N ILE A 207 -12.00 -25.16 16.61
CA ILE A 207 -11.50 -23.96 15.93
C ILE A 207 -10.34 -24.35 14.99
N ASN A 208 -9.36 -25.09 15.48
CA ASN A 208 -8.20 -25.52 14.69
C ASN A 208 -8.61 -26.39 13.51
N ASP A 209 -9.47 -27.38 13.72
CA ASP A 209 -10.00 -28.23 12.64
C ASP A 209 -10.70 -27.40 11.56
N ASN A 210 -11.45 -26.36 11.96
CA ASN A 210 -12.11 -25.48 11.01
C ASN A 210 -11.13 -24.61 10.22
N ILE A 211 -10.12 -24.05 10.89
CA ILE A 211 -9.08 -23.23 10.25
C ILE A 211 -8.25 -24.10 9.30
N SER A 212 -7.74 -25.23 9.77
CA SER A 212 -6.92 -26.15 8.97
C SER A 212 -7.69 -26.71 7.76
N ALA A 213 -8.98 -27.00 7.89
CA ALA A 213 -9.77 -27.46 6.75
C ALA A 213 -9.94 -26.40 5.66
N ARG A 214 -10.08 -25.12 6.02
CA ARG A 214 -10.16 -24.02 5.04
C ARG A 214 -8.79 -23.68 4.48
N ASP A 215 -7.78 -23.59 5.34
CA ASP A 215 -6.44 -23.21 4.90
C ASP A 215 -5.74 -24.32 4.08
N GLY A 216 -6.17 -25.57 4.24
CA GLY A 216 -5.72 -26.70 3.41
C GLY A 216 -6.51 -26.89 2.11
N ASN A 217 -7.55 -26.10 1.86
CA ASN A 217 -8.34 -26.16 0.63
C ASN A 217 -7.76 -25.15 -0.38
N ILE A 218 -6.91 -25.62 -1.29
CA ILE A 218 -6.07 -24.77 -2.16
C ILE A 218 -6.73 -24.55 -3.52
N PHE A 219 -6.68 -23.31 -4.02
CA PHE A 219 -7.25 -22.91 -5.31
C PHE A 219 -6.24 -22.35 -6.29
N GLY A 220 -5.03 -22.00 -5.84
CA GLY A 220 -3.98 -21.59 -6.75
C GLY A 220 -2.65 -21.30 -6.06
N SER A 221 -1.74 -20.66 -6.78
CA SER A 221 -0.44 -20.24 -6.23
C SER A 221 0.06 -18.92 -6.80
N THR A 222 0.86 -18.22 -6.00
CA THR A 222 1.54 -16.96 -6.34
C THR A 222 3.00 -17.00 -5.89
N GLU A 223 3.88 -16.39 -6.69
CA GLU A 223 5.29 -16.17 -6.36
C GLU A 223 5.51 -14.81 -5.67
N VAL A 224 4.50 -13.94 -5.71
CA VAL A 224 4.56 -12.56 -5.22
C VAL A 224 3.52 -12.30 -4.14
N PHE A 225 3.74 -11.25 -3.36
CA PHE A 225 2.75 -10.68 -2.46
C PHE A 225 1.61 -10.05 -3.26
N LEU A 226 0.36 -10.31 -2.88
CA LEU A 226 -0.82 -9.70 -3.51
C LEU A 226 -1.35 -8.58 -2.62
N ASN A 227 -1.24 -7.35 -3.11
CA ASN A 227 -1.49 -6.14 -2.35
C ASN A 227 -2.99 -5.82 -2.25
N GLY A 228 -3.56 -6.19 -1.11
CA GLY A 228 -4.90 -5.83 -0.63
C GLY A 228 -4.89 -4.74 0.44
N THR A 229 -3.79 -3.99 0.58
CA THR A 229 -3.63 -2.98 1.62
C THR A 229 -4.67 -1.89 1.42
N ARG A 230 -5.36 -1.54 2.52
CA ARG A 230 -6.52 -0.64 2.47
C ARG A 230 -6.24 0.72 1.83
N GLY A 231 -5.04 1.28 2.04
CA GLY A 231 -4.64 2.54 1.40
C GLY A 231 -4.63 2.36 -0.10
N ASP A 232 -3.78 1.43 -0.54
CA ASP A 232 -3.42 1.20 -1.93
C ASP A 232 -4.62 0.83 -2.80
N VAL A 233 -5.40 -0.21 -2.43
CA VAL A 233 -6.57 -0.64 -3.21
C VAL A 233 -7.64 0.45 -3.36
N ARG A 234 -7.56 1.53 -2.57
CA ARG A 234 -8.49 2.66 -2.54
C ARG A 234 -7.96 3.94 -3.17
N THR A 235 -6.73 3.94 -3.66
CA THR A 235 -6.07 5.14 -4.20
C THR A 235 -5.29 4.90 -5.48
N GLN A 236 -4.93 3.65 -5.77
CA GLN A 236 -4.09 3.26 -6.90
C GLN A 236 -4.47 1.87 -7.43
N GLU A 237 -3.90 1.51 -8.56
CA GLU A 237 -3.92 0.13 -9.04
C GLU A 237 -3.20 -0.77 -8.04
N THR A 238 -3.67 -2.01 -7.89
CA THR A 238 -2.87 -3.04 -7.23
C THR A 238 -2.97 -4.36 -7.99
N ASN A 239 -1.94 -5.20 -7.87
CA ASN A 239 -1.94 -6.51 -8.51
C ASN A 239 -3.10 -7.40 -8.04
N LEU A 240 -3.51 -7.33 -6.76
CA LEU A 240 -4.69 -8.04 -6.25
C LEU A 240 -6.01 -7.42 -6.76
N GLY A 241 -6.05 -6.10 -6.90
CA GLY A 241 -7.16 -5.39 -7.53
C GLY A 241 -7.40 -5.90 -8.95
N ASN A 242 -6.33 -5.95 -9.74
CA ASN A 242 -6.32 -6.51 -11.09
C ASN A 242 -6.75 -7.98 -11.12
N LEU A 243 -6.10 -8.82 -10.31
CA LEU A 243 -6.38 -10.26 -10.25
C LEU A 243 -7.85 -10.55 -9.94
N THR A 244 -8.44 -9.83 -8.97
CA THR A 244 -9.84 -10.05 -8.60
C THR A 244 -10.84 -9.43 -9.59
N ALA A 245 -10.46 -8.37 -10.30
CA ALA A 245 -11.26 -7.83 -11.40
C ALA A 245 -11.24 -8.75 -12.62
N ASP A 246 -10.07 -9.34 -12.94
CA ASP A 246 -9.89 -10.34 -14.00
C ASP A 246 -10.70 -11.60 -13.71
N ALA A 247 -10.69 -12.08 -12.46
CA ALA A 247 -11.50 -13.21 -12.02
C ALA A 247 -13.01 -12.98 -12.21
N ASN A 248 -13.49 -11.79 -11.87
CA ASN A 248 -14.89 -11.41 -12.11
C ASN A 248 -15.22 -11.42 -13.61
N LEU A 249 -14.34 -10.87 -14.45
CA LEU A 249 -14.52 -10.85 -15.91
C LEU A 249 -14.54 -12.27 -16.50
N PHE A 250 -13.61 -13.11 -16.07
CA PHE A 250 -13.49 -14.50 -16.49
C PHE A 250 -14.79 -15.28 -16.25
N ILE A 251 -15.32 -15.24 -15.02
CA ILE A 251 -16.59 -15.93 -14.73
C ILE A 251 -17.75 -15.30 -15.49
N ALA A 252 -17.82 -13.98 -15.59
CA ALA A 252 -18.89 -13.33 -16.35
C ALA A 252 -18.94 -13.80 -17.82
N GLN A 253 -17.78 -13.98 -18.46
CA GLN A 253 -17.66 -14.46 -19.82
C GLN A 253 -18.08 -15.91 -20.02
N GLU A 254 -18.04 -16.74 -18.97
CA GLU A 254 -18.60 -18.10 -19.02
C GLU A 254 -20.14 -18.08 -19.15
N TYR A 255 -20.80 -17.09 -18.55
CA TYR A 255 -22.26 -16.89 -18.65
C TYR A 255 -22.66 -16.10 -19.90
N ASP A 256 -21.89 -15.06 -20.24
CA ASP A 256 -22.18 -14.14 -21.32
C ASP A 256 -20.86 -13.68 -21.99
N PRO A 257 -20.47 -14.23 -23.16
CA PRO A 257 -19.20 -13.93 -23.80
C PRO A 257 -19.14 -12.51 -24.38
N ASP A 258 -20.24 -11.76 -24.39
CA ASP A 258 -20.25 -10.36 -24.82
C ASP A 258 -19.76 -9.41 -23.70
N VAL A 259 -19.57 -9.90 -22.46
CA VAL A 259 -19.01 -9.11 -21.34
C VAL A 259 -17.52 -8.85 -21.58
N ILE A 260 -17.13 -7.57 -21.57
CA ILE A 260 -15.77 -7.13 -21.90
C ILE A 260 -15.14 -6.23 -20.83
N VAL A 261 -15.88 -5.82 -19.80
CA VAL A 261 -15.40 -4.94 -18.73
C VAL A 261 -15.79 -5.51 -17.38
N SER A 262 -14.91 -5.40 -16.38
CA SER A 262 -15.19 -5.66 -14.98
C SER A 262 -14.83 -4.44 -14.14
N ILE A 263 -15.74 -4.03 -13.26
CA ILE A 263 -15.52 -2.93 -12.32
C ILE A 263 -15.91 -3.40 -10.92
N LYS A 264 -14.99 -3.27 -9.97
CA LYS A 264 -15.28 -3.46 -8.54
C LYS A 264 -14.64 -2.35 -7.71
N ASN A 265 -15.09 -2.15 -6.48
CA ASN A 265 -14.55 -1.11 -5.61
C ASN A 265 -13.46 -1.68 -4.68
N GLY A 266 -12.40 -0.91 -4.42
CA GLY A 266 -11.34 -1.26 -3.47
C GLY A 266 -11.85 -1.46 -2.05
N GLY A 267 -13.00 -0.87 -1.69
CA GLY A 267 -13.67 -1.08 -0.42
C GLY A 267 -14.06 -2.55 -0.14
N GLY A 268 -14.28 -3.33 -1.21
CA GLY A 268 -14.60 -4.76 -1.18
C GLY A 268 -13.39 -5.67 -0.93
N ILE A 269 -12.17 -5.20 -1.17
CA ILE A 269 -10.92 -5.93 -0.89
C ILE A 269 -10.50 -5.59 0.56
N ARG A 270 -10.39 -6.61 1.40
CA ARG A 270 -10.34 -6.47 2.86
C ARG A 270 -9.02 -6.86 3.49
N ASP A 271 -8.19 -7.60 2.77
CA ASP A 271 -6.95 -8.13 3.29
C ASP A 271 -5.99 -8.49 2.15
N ASN A 272 -4.71 -8.54 2.50
CA ASN A 272 -3.65 -9.00 1.62
C ASN A 272 -3.71 -10.52 1.44
N ILE A 273 -3.13 -11.03 0.35
CA ILE A 273 -2.78 -12.45 0.22
C ILE A 273 -1.25 -12.53 0.23
N GLY A 274 -0.71 -12.99 1.34
CA GLY A 274 0.73 -12.98 1.61
C GLY A 274 1.05 -12.38 2.98
N GLN A 275 2.34 -12.17 3.23
CA GLN A 275 2.82 -11.57 4.47
C GLN A 275 3.39 -10.20 4.21
N SER A 276 3.09 -9.26 5.10
CA SER A 276 3.68 -7.92 5.12
C SER A 276 4.05 -7.57 6.57
N PHE A 277 5.33 -7.36 6.85
CA PHE A 277 5.81 -7.04 8.19
C PHE A 277 7.13 -6.27 8.16
N ILE A 278 7.40 -5.52 9.22
CA ILE A 278 8.69 -4.87 9.45
C ILE A 278 9.51 -5.77 10.41
N PRO A 279 10.73 -6.19 10.05
CA PRO A 279 11.58 -6.98 10.94
C PRO A 279 11.87 -6.25 12.26
N PRO A 280 12.08 -6.97 13.38
CA PRO A 280 12.39 -6.35 14.66
C PRO A 280 13.58 -5.38 14.59
N GLY A 281 13.35 -4.13 15.02
CA GLY A 281 14.35 -3.05 14.99
C GLY A 281 14.44 -2.27 13.67
N GLY A 282 13.61 -2.61 12.67
CA GLY A 282 13.50 -1.89 11.40
C GLY A 282 12.52 -0.71 11.44
N THR A 283 12.53 0.08 10.37
CA THR A 283 11.56 1.16 10.11
C THR A 283 10.60 0.76 8.98
N SER A 284 9.69 1.66 8.58
CA SER A 284 8.82 1.46 7.42
C SER A 284 9.58 1.15 6.13
N ASP A 285 10.83 1.62 6.02
CA ASP A 285 11.69 1.39 4.85
C ASP A 285 12.21 -0.06 4.80
N ASP A 286 12.09 -0.80 5.90
CA ASP A 286 12.45 -2.21 6.02
C ASP A 286 11.23 -3.13 5.84
N LEU A 287 10.14 -2.64 5.24
CA LEU A 287 8.94 -3.45 4.98
C LEU A 287 9.28 -4.66 4.10
N VAL A 288 9.00 -5.85 4.62
CA VAL A 288 9.17 -7.12 3.90
C VAL A 288 7.80 -7.60 3.45
N GLN A 289 7.67 -7.86 2.14
CA GLN A 289 6.49 -8.45 1.52
C GLN A 289 6.85 -9.82 0.93
N LEU A 290 6.09 -10.85 1.29
CA LEU A 290 6.30 -12.23 0.87
C LEU A 290 4.98 -12.85 0.38
N PRO A 291 5.04 -13.85 -0.53
CA PRO A 291 3.86 -14.63 -0.88
C PRO A 291 3.29 -15.37 0.36
N PRO A 292 2.09 -15.98 0.24
CA PRO A 292 1.49 -16.74 1.34
C PRO A 292 2.47 -17.76 1.92
N ALA A 293 2.59 -17.82 3.25
CA ALA A 293 3.39 -18.86 3.87
C ALA A 293 2.63 -20.18 3.94
N GLY A 294 3.39 -21.27 3.85
CA GLY A 294 2.91 -22.61 4.08
C GLY A 294 2.43 -22.80 5.51
N ASN A 295 1.48 -23.71 5.67
CA ASN A 295 0.94 -24.13 6.96
C ASN A 295 1.01 -25.66 7.05
N PRO A 296 2.02 -26.22 7.74
CA PRO A 296 2.18 -27.67 7.87
C PRO A 296 1.01 -28.38 8.55
N PHE A 297 0.26 -27.69 9.41
CA PHE A 297 -0.92 -28.26 10.07
C PHE A 297 -2.12 -28.41 9.12
N ALA A 298 -2.20 -27.54 8.11
CA ALA A 298 -3.23 -27.58 7.08
C ALA A 298 -2.77 -28.33 5.80
N GLY A 299 -1.47 -28.59 5.66
CA GLY A 299 -0.88 -29.17 4.45
C GLY A 299 -0.69 -28.15 3.31
N LYS A 300 -0.75 -26.85 3.61
CA LYS A 300 -0.52 -25.74 2.67
C LYS A 300 0.98 -25.53 2.48
N GLU A 301 1.43 -25.42 1.24
CA GLU A 301 2.82 -25.11 0.87
C GLU A 301 3.02 -23.59 0.68
N ASP A 302 4.27 -23.13 0.70
CA ASP A 302 4.60 -21.72 0.45
C ASP A 302 4.11 -21.28 -0.94
N GLY A 303 3.53 -20.09 -1.03
CA GLY A 303 2.95 -19.52 -2.24
C GLY A 303 1.54 -19.99 -2.57
N GLN A 304 1.02 -21.04 -1.92
CA GLN A 304 -0.33 -21.52 -2.18
C GLN A 304 -1.40 -20.58 -1.62
N ILE A 305 -2.47 -20.37 -2.40
CA ILE A 305 -3.62 -19.56 -2.04
C ILE A 305 -4.76 -20.49 -1.63
N SER A 306 -5.17 -20.39 -0.37
CA SER A 306 -6.21 -21.23 0.23
C SER A 306 -7.59 -20.58 0.24
N GLN A 307 -8.63 -21.36 0.55
CA GLN A 307 -9.97 -20.85 0.85
C GLN A 307 -9.91 -19.75 1.92
N LEU A 308 -9.08 -19.94 2.96
CA LEU A 308 -8.97 -18.98 4.05
C LEU A 308 -8.41 -17.65 3.58
N ASP A 309 -7.41 -17.65 2.68
CA ASP A 309 -6.88 -16.44 2.07
C ASP A 309 -7.99 -15.70 1.29
N ILE A 310 -8.73 -16.42 0.44
CA ILE A 310 -9.83 -15.87 -0.37
C ILE A 310 -10.95 -15.30 0.52
N GLU A 311 -11.37 -16.05 1.56
CA GLU A 311 -12.40 -15.60 2.50
C GLU A 311 -11.98 -14.35 3.27
N ASN A 312 -10.71 -14.27 3.68
CA ASN A 312 -10.17 -13.11 4.40
C ASN A 312 -10.05 -11.87 3.50
N THR A 313 -9.64 -12.05 2.25
CA THR A 313 -9.52 -10.95 1.28
C THR A 313 -10.89 -10.45 0.81
N LEU A 314 -11.85 -11.34 0.54
CA LEU A 314 -13.17 -10.99 0.00
C LEU A 314 -14.30 -11.30 1.00
N ARG A 315 -14.19 -10.78 2.24
CA ARG A 315 -15.06 -11.16 3.39
C ARG A 315 -16.56 -10.98 3.16
N PHE A 316 -16.96 -10.09 2.27
CA PHE A 316 -18.36 -9.82 1.97
C PHE A 316 -18.96 -10.82 0.97
N ASN A 317 -18.11 -11.45 0.15
CA ASN A 317 -18.51 -12.44 -0.86
C ASN A 317 -19.68 -11.95 -1.74
N ASN A 318 -19.53 -10.75 -2.30
CA ASN A 318 -20.58 -10.11 -3.07
C ASN A 318 -21.01 -10.97 -4.26
N ASP A 319 -22.30 -10.90 -4.59
CA ASP A 319 -22.85 -11.44 -5.83
C ASP A 319 -22.23 -10.70 -7.03
N LEU A 320 -22.17 -11.33 -8.19
CA LEU A 320 -21.78 -10.69 -9.45
C LEU A 320 -23.01 -10.40 -10.30
N SER A 321 -23.06 -9.20 -10.88
CA SER A 321 -24.16 -8.72 -11.72
C SER A 321 -23.63 -8.25 -13.06
N LEU A 322 -24.24 -8.73 -14.14
CA LEU A 322 -23.99 -8.26 -15.50
C LEU A 322 -24.93 -7.11 -15.84
N LEU A 323 -24.42 -6.03 -16.41
CA LEU A 323 -25.22 -4.88 -16.85
C LEU A 323 -24.75 -4.41 -18.22
N THR A 324 -25.63 -3.71 -18.93
CA THR A 324 -25.29 -2.97 -20.14
C THR A 324 -25.36 -1.48 -19.84
N VAL A 325 -24.30 -0.75 -20.20
CA VAL A 325 -24.20 0.71 -20.09
C VAL A 325 -23.77 1.30 -21.43
N THR A 326 -24.07 2.56 -21.64
CA THR A 326 -23.54 3.33 -22.78
C THR A 326 -22.11 3.81 -22.52
N ALA A 327 -21.41 4.27 -23.56
CA ALA A 327 -20.08 4.89 -23.41
C ALA A 327 -20.09 6.13 -22.49
N GLU A 328 -21.14 6.94 -22.57
CA GLU A 328 -21.34 8.08 -21.66
C GLU A 328 -21.52 7.63 -20.21
N GLU A 329 -22.37 6.63 -19.98
CA GLU A 329 -22.62 6.10 -18.63
C GLU A 329 -21.38 5.42 -18.05
N LEU A 330 -20.59 4.72 -18.87
CA LEU A 330 -19.30 4.16 -18.46
C LEU A 330 -18.34 5.27 -17.99
N LYS A 331 -18.22 6.39 -18.73
CA LYS A 331 -17.44 7.55 -18.28
C LYS A 331 -17.94 8.02 -16.92
N GLN A 332 -19.24 8.20 -16.75
CA GLN A 332 -19.84 8.69 -15.50
C GLN A 332 -19.62 7.73 -14.31
N ILE A 333 -19.60 6.42 -14.55
CA ILE A 333 -19.29 5.40 -13.54
C ILE A 333 -17.82 5.51 -13.09
N ILE A 334 -16.88 5.68 -14.03
CA ILE A 334 -15.46 5.82 -13.69
C ILE A 334 -15.18 7.17 -13.02
N GLU A 335 -15.80 8.25 -13.49
CA GLU A 335 -15.80 9.57 -12.82
C GLU A 335 -16.24 9.45 -11.36
N HIS A 336 -17.31 8.70 -11.08
CA HIS A 336 -17.75 8.43 -9.71
C HIS A 336 -16.67 7.71 -8.91
N GLY A 337 -16.10 6.64 -9.48
CA GLY A 337 -15.06 5.85 -8.83
C GLY A 337 -13.90 6.72 -8.30
N VAL A 338 -13.49 7.73 -9.05
CA VAL A 338 -12.38 8.62 -8.68
C VAL A 338 -12.80 9.96 -8.07
N ALA A 339 -14.10 10.24 -7.92
CA ALA A 339 -14.63 11.53 -7.46
C ALA A 339 -14.17 11.94 -6.04
N ALA A 340 -13.95 10.96 -5.17
CA ALA A 340 -13.53 11.17 -3.78
C ALA A 340 -12.01 11.09 -3.58
N THR A 341 -11.23 10.85 -4.64
CA THR A 341 -9.77 10.73 -4.55
C THR A 341 -9.17 12.10 -4.21
N THR A 342 -8.39 12.13 -3.13
CA THR A 342 -7.55 13.25 -2.67
C THR A 342 -6.33 12.67 -1.96
N ASP A 343 -5.26 13.44 -1.80
CA ASP A 343 -3.99 12.95 -1.22
C ASP A 343 -4.13 12.41 0.21
N ASP A 344 -5.12 12.89 0.97
CA ASP A 344 -5.37 12.48 2.37
C ASP A 344 -6.60 11.55 2.55
N ALA A 345 -7.17 11.03 1.45
CA ALA A 345 -8.39 10.22 1.50
C ALA A 345 -8.19 8.80 0.97
N THR A 346 -8.84 7.83 1.61
CA THR A 346 -8.88 6.41 1.21
C THR A 346 -10.33 5.98 0.90
N PRO A 347 -10.95 6.53 -0.15
CA PRO A 347 -12.35 6.31 -0.45
C PRO A 347 -12.62 4.86 -0.84
N GLY A 348 -13.67 4.26 -0.26
CA GLY A 348 -14.04 2.87 -0.59
C GLY A 348 -14.43 2.68 -2.06
N GLN A 349 -14.93 3.73 -2.70
CA GLN A 349 -15.49 3.71 -4.05
C GLN A 349 -14.46 3.63 -5.18
N PHE A 350 -13.17 3.78 -4.89
CA PHE A 350 -12.11 3.74 -5.91
C PHE A 350 -12.17 2.42 -6.69
N PRO A 351 -12.16 2.43 -8.03
CA PRO A 351 -12.38 1.24 -8.82
C PRO A 351 -11.09 0.42 -8.97
N GLN A 352 -11.23 -0.89 -9.03
CA GLN A 352 -10.28 -1.85 -9.57
C GLN A 352 -10.94 -2.47 -10.81
N VAL A 353 -10.19 -2.64 -11.91
CA VAL A 353 -10.78 -2.86 -13.23
C VAL A 353 -10.09 -3.96 -14.04
N SER A 354 -10.85 -4.56 -14.94
CA SER A 354 -10.38 -5.47 -15.99
C SER A 354 -11.10 -5.20 -17.31
N GLY A 355 -10.43 -5.45 -18.44
CA GLY A 355 -10.91 -5.11 -19.79
C GLY A 355 -11.01 -3.60 -20.04
N LEU A 356 -10.43 -2.79 -19.16
CA LEU A 356 -10.48 -1.34 -19.17
C LEU A 356 -9.12 -0.77 -18.75
N ALA A 357 -8.71 0.32 -19.39
CA ALA A 357 -7.61 1.17 -18.93
C ALA A 357 -8.05 2.64 -18.95
N PHE A 358 -7.69 3.42 -17.94
CA PHE A 358 -8.07 4.82 -17.86
C PHE A 358 -7.05 5.66 -17.11
N SER A 359 -7.08 6.97 -17.37
CA SER A 359 -6.33 7.94 -16.58
C SER A 359 -7.23 9.03 -16.02
N TYR A 360 -6.86 9.57 -14.86
CA TYR A 360 -7.65 10.59 -14.18
C TYR A 360 -6.81 11.65 -13.47
N ASP A 361 -7.32 12.88 -13.44
CA ASP A 361 -6.77 14.02 -12.70
C ASP A 361 -7.69 14.38 -11.53
N ALA A 362 -7.24 14.03 -10.32
CA ALA A 362 -7.99 14.26 -9.08
C ALA A 362 -8.17 15.75 -8.74
N THR A 363 -7.45 16.67 -9.40
CA THR A 363 -7.59 18.11 -9.18
C THR A 363 -8.76 18.72 -9.93
N GLN A 364 -9.29 18.00 -10.93
CA GLN A 364 -10.43 18.45 -11.72
C GLN A 364 -11.77 18.26 -10.99
N GLN A 365 -12.81 18.87 -11.56
CA GLN A 365 -14.16 18.85 -11.03
C GLN A 365 -14.68 17.41 -10.92
N ALA A 366 -15.05 17.01 -9.70
CA ALA A 366 -15.67 15.72 -9.44
C ALA A 366 -17.13 15.70 -9.92
N ILE A 367 -17.58 14.55 -10.41
CA ILE A 367 -18.99 14.31 -10.71
C ILE A 367 -19.81 14.24 -9.42
N GLU A 368 -21.07 14.69 -9.47
CA GLU A 368 -22.04 14.53 -8.38
C GLU A 368 -23.38 14.04 -8.91
N PHE A 369 -23.98 13.07 -8.20
CA PHE A 369 -25.29 12.50 -8.51
C PHE A 369 -26.34 12.87 -7.47
N ASP A 370 -27.60 12.92 -7.89
CA ASP A 370 -28.77 12.81 -7.02
C ASP A 370 -29.72 11.71 -7.51
N ASP A 371 -30.88 11.56 -6.86
CA ASP A 371 -31.91 10.56 -7.20
C ASP A 371 -32.47 10.71 -8.63
N THR A 372 -32.14 11.78 -9.34
CA THR A 372 -32.66 12.11 -10.68
C THR A 372 -31.61 12.09 -11.79
N GLY A 373 -30.32 11.94 -11.45
CA GLY A 373 -29.23 11.88 -12.42
C GLY A 373 -28.00 12.69 -12.00
N VAL A 374 -27.21 13.08 -12.99
CA VAL A 374 -26.04 13.95 -12.82
C VAL A 374 -26.50 15.36 -12.43
N VAL A 375 -26.00 15.87 -11.30
CA VAL A 375 -26.21 17.25 -10.84
C VAL A 375 -25.05 18.14 -11.26
N THR A 376 -23.85 17.58 -11.21
CA THR A 376 -22.59 18.23 -11.53
C THR A 376 -21.81 17.29 -12.44
N ASP A 377 -21.50 17.71 -13.67
CA ASP A 377 -20.67 16.92 -14.59
C ASP A 377 -19.23 16.78 -14.04
N GLY A 378 -18.64 15.60 -14.21
CA GLY A 378 -17.24 15.32 -13.88
C GLY A 378 -16.28 15.58 -15.04
N ASP A 379 -15.06 15.97 -14.70
CA ASP A 379 -13.94 16.21 -15.63
C ASP A 379 -12.63 15.58 -15.13
N ARG A 380 -12.71 14.60 -14.21
CA ARG A 380 -11.52 13.93 -13.67
C ARG A 380 -10.97 12.91 -14.65
N VAL A 381 -11.81 12.15 -15.35
CA VAL A 381 -11.36 11.12 -16.30
C VAL A 381 -10.78 11.80 -17.53
N ARG A 382 -9.49 11.62 -17.79
CA ARG A 382 -8.77 12.23 -18.92
C ARG A 382 -8.71 11.30 -20.13
N SER A 383 -8.51 10.01 -19.89
CA SER A 383 -8.58 8.97 -20.93
C SER A 383 -9.33 7.75 -20.40
N LEU A 384 -9.99 7.02 -21.29
CA LEU A 384 -10.71 5.79 -20.98
C LEU A 384 -10.76 4.93 -22.24
N ALA A 385 -10.31 3.69 -22.15
CA ALA A 385 -10.30 2.75 -23.25
C ALA A 385 -10.72 1.36 -22.77
N VAL A 386 -11.48 0.66 -23.62
CA VAL A 386 -11.70 -0.78 -23.49
C VAL A 386 -10.52 -1.48 -24.15
N VAL A 387 -9.93 -2.44 -23.43
CA VAL A 387 -8.78 -3.22 -23.89
C VAL A 387 -9.16 -4.68 -24.06
N ASP A 388 -8.49 -5.36 -25.00
CA ASP A 388 -8.64 -6.81 -25.18
C ASP A 388 -7.75 -7.59 -24.20
N ASP A 389 -7.86 -8.92 -24.22
CA ASP A 389 -7.11 -9.84 -23.35
C ASP A 389 -5.57 -9.72 -23.49
N ASN A 390 -5.06 -9.09 -24.56
CA ASN A 390 -3.63 -8.84 -24.76
C ASN A 390 -3.23 -7.41 -24.36
N GLY A 391 -4.13 -6.64 -23.74
CA GLY A 391 -3.93 -5.23 -23.39
C GLY A 391 -4.00 -4.28 -24.58
N ALA A 392 -4.39 -4.74 -25.78
CA ALA A 392 -4.50 -3.86 -26.94
C ALA A 392 -5.81 -3.05 -26.87
N ILE A 393 -5.75 -1.77 -27.22
CA ILE A 393 -6.93 -0.90 -27.26
C ILE A 393 -7.92 -1.41 -28.32
N ALA A 394 -9.08 -1.87 -27.85
CA ALA A 394 -10.20 -2.31 -28.69
C ALA A 394 -11.15 -1.15 -29.02
N ASP A 395 -11.38 -0.25 -28.06
CA ASP A 395 -12.22 0.94 -28.22
C ASP A 395 -11.73 2.10 -27.35
N VAL A 396 -11.60 3.29 -27.94
CA VAL A 396 -11.28 4.52 -27.19
C VAL A 396 -12.60 5.18 -26.81
N VAL A 397 -12.89 5.23 -25.52
CA VAL A 397 -14.14 5.79 -24.96
C VAL A 397 -13.99 7.27 -24.68
N VAL A 398 -12.91 7.68 -24.00
CA VAL A 398 -12.60 9.07 -23.66
C VAL A 398 -11.19 9.43 -24.11
N SER A 399 -11.05 10.62 -24.72
CA SER A 399 -9.77 11.25 -25.02
C SER A 399 -9.84 12.71 -24.62
N ASP A 400 -8.85 13.19 -23.88
CA ASP A 400 -8.77 14.56 -23.35
C ASP A 400 -10.01 14.99 -22.53
N GLY A 401 -10.65 14.05 -21.84
CA GLY A 401 -11.88 14.26 -21.06
C GLY A 401 -13.18 14.22 -21.86
N GLU A 402 -13.11 14.08 -23.19
CA GLU A 402 -14.27 14.08 -24.08
C GLU A 402 -14.57 12.69 -24.63
N ILE A 403 -15.86 12.36 -24.77
CA ILE A 403 -16.30 11.10 -25.38
C ILE A 403 -15.87 11.04 -26.85
N VAL A 404 -15.26 9.93 -27.24
CA VAL A 404 -14.89 9.64 -28.62
C VAL A 404 -15.94 8.72 -29.24
N GLY A 405 -16.45 9.09 -30.42
CA GLY A 405 -17.39 8.25 -31.17
C GLY A 405 -18.86 8.46 -30.76
N ASP A 406 -19.65 7.38 -30.83
CA ASP A 406 -21.06 7.38 -30.45
C ASP A 406 -21.20 7.21 -28.94
N ALA A 407 -21.80 8.20 -28.26
CA ALA A 407 -21.97 8.21 -26.81
C ALA A 407 -22.94 7.13 -26.32
N ASP A 408 -23.89 6.72 -27.18
CA ASP A 408 -24.94 5.75 -26.86
C ASP A 408 -24.53 4.30 -27.16
N ARG A 409 -23.28 4.05 -27.60
CA ARG A 409 -22.85 2.68 -27.91
C ARG A 409 -22.79 1.83 -26.64
N GLU A 410 -23.31 0.63 -26.73
CA GLU A 410 -23.48 -0.28 -25.59
C GLU A 410 -22.18 -1.03 -25.25
N ILE A 411 -21.91 -1.15 -23.96
CA ILE A 411 -20.80 -1.86 -23.36
C ILE A 411 -21.38 -2.80 -22.31
N ARG A 412 -21.09 -4.09 -22.45
CA ARG A 412 -21.53 -5.13 -21.52
C ARG A 412 -20.44 -5.34 -20.47
N LEU A 413 -20.80 -5.22 -19.21
CA LEU A 413 -19.87 -5.30 -18.08
C LEU A 413 -20.37 -6.20 -16.96
N VAL A 414 -19.46 -6.60 -16.08
CA VAL A 414 -19.73 -7.21 -14.78
C VAL A 414 -19.33 -6.26 -13.65
N THR A 415 -20.12 -6.24 -12.59
CA THR A 415 -19.78 -5.55 -11.33
C THR A 415 -20.28 -6.34 -10.13
N LEU A 416 -19.99 -5.86 -8.92
CA LEU A 416 -20.53 -6.45 -7.70
C LEU A 416 -22.02 -6.08 -7.56
N GLY A 417 -22.85 -7.01 -7.14
CA GLY A 417 -24.27 -6.79 -6.85
C GLY A 417 -24.49 -5.68 -5.81
N PHE A 418 -23.54 -5.50 -4.88
CA PHE A 418 -23.50 -4.33 -3.99
C PHE A 418 -23.45 -3.00 -4.76
N LEU A 419 -22.58 -2.87 -5.76
CA LEU A 419 -22.46 -1.67 -6.59
C LEU A 419 -23.64 -1.53 -7.55
N ALA A 420 -24.08 -2.62 -8.17
CA ALA A 420 -25.28 -2.64 -9.02
C ALA A 420 -26.52 -2.12 -8.27
N GLY A 421 -26.61 -2.40 -6.96
CA GLY A 421 -27.66 -1.89 -6.07
C GLY A 421 -27.45 -0.46 -5.55
N GLY A 422 -26.40 0.25 -5.97
CA GLY A 422 -26.08 1.62 -5.52
C GLY A 422 -25.13 1.71 -4.32
N GLY A 423 -24.47 0.61 -3.96
CA GLY A 423 -23.40 0.58 -2.96
C GLY A 423 -22.27 1.54 -3.30
N ASP A 424 -21.64 2.12 -2.27
CA ASP A 424 -20.66 3.20 -2.41
C ASP A 424 -21.14 4.36 -3.31
N SER A 425 -22.46 4.56 -3.38
CA SER A 425 -23.13 5.58 -4.21
C SER A 425 -22.89 5.44 -5.71
N TYR A 426 -22.50 4.27 -6.20
CA TYR A 426 -22.34 4.04 -7.64
C TYR A 426 -23.67 4.24 -8.38
N PRO A 427 -23.66 4.87 -9.57
CA PRO A 427 -24.87 5.28 -10.27
C PRO A 427 -25.54 4.16 -11.08
N PHE A 428 -25.16 2.88 -10.90
CA PHE A 428 -25.77 1.76 -11.62
C PHE A 428 -27.32 1.72 -11.56
N PRO A 429 -27.99 2.08 -10.45
CA PRO A 429 -29.45 2.17 -10.43
C PRO A 429 -30.07 3.22 -11.37
N LEU A 430 -29.28 4.19 -11.87
CA LEU A 430 -29.73 5.22 -12.79
C LEU A 430 -29.61 4.81 -14.27
N PHE A 431 -28.61 3.99 -14.60
CA PHE A 431 -28.14 3.75 -15.97
C PHE A 431 -28.06 2.27 -16.38
N GLY A 432 -27.94 1.35 -15.42
CA GLY A 432 -27.76 -0.07 -15.68
C GLY A 432 -29.00 -0.73 -16.26
N GLU A 433 -28.98 -1.04 -17.55
CA GLU A 433 -30.02 -1.83 -18.20
C GLU A 433 -29.60 -3.31 -18.34
N ASN A 434 -30.58 -4.18 -18.63
CA ASN A 434 -30.37 -5.62 -18.86
C ASN A 434 -29.59 -6.32 -17.72
N GLN A 435 -29.87 -5.95 -16.47
CA GLN A 435 -29.24 -6.53 -15.30
C GLN A 435 -29.53 -8.04 -15.19
N VAL A 436 -28.48 -8.83 -14.98
CA VAL A 436 -28.53 -10.28 -14.71
C VAL A 436 -27.65 -10.57 -13.51
N ASP A 437 -28.23 -11.04 -12.41
CA ASP A 437 -27.49 -11.44 -11.22
C ASP A 437 -27.08 -12.92 -11.36
N LEU A 438 -25.77 -13.19 -11.41
CA LEU A 438 -25.25 -14.52 -11.75
C LEU A 438 -25.65 -15.61 -10.74
N VAL A 439 -25.86 -15.23 -9.49
CA VAL A 439 -26.31 -16.13 -8.41
C VAL A 439 -27.72 -16.69 -8.65
N ASP A 440 -28.55 -16.02 -9.46
CA ASP A 440 -29.90 -16.46 -9.82
C ASP A 440 -29.91 -17.29 -11.12
N GLU A 441 -28.78 -17.34 -11.84
CA GLU A 441 -28.65 -18.06 -13.10
C GLU A 441 -28.15 -19.49 -12.91
N SER A 442 -28.51 -20.37 -13.84
CA SER A 442 -27.95 -21.72 -13.85
C SER A 442 -26.52 -21.69 -14.39
N LEU A 443 -25.58 -22.29 -13.66
CA LEU A 443 -24.21 -22.47 -14.13
C LEU A 443 -24.19 -23.08 -15.55
N PRO A 444 -23.53 -22.45 -16.53
CA PRO A 444 -23.37 -22.98 -17.87
C PRO A 444 -22.69 -24.37 -17.86
N SER A 445 -23.06 -25.25 -18.79
CA SER A 445 -22.61 -26.65 -18.75
C SER A 445 -21.10 -26.84 -18.97
N GLU A 446 -20.42 -25.85 -19.53
CA GLU A 446 -18.98 -25.85 -19.80
C GLU A 446 -18.20 -24.92 -18.86
N ALA A 447 -18.89 -24.25 -17.92
CA ALA A 447 -18.28 -23.35 -16.96
C ALA A 447 -17.43 -24.10 -15.94
N THR A 448 -16.44 -23.41 -15.41
CA THR A 448 -15.55 -23.92 -14.36
C THR A 448 -16.33 -24.05 -13.05
N ASN A 449 -16.03 -25.09 -12.25
CA ASN A 449 -16.73 -25.39 -10.99
C ASN A 449 -15.85 -26.26 -10.05
N ASN A 450 -14.61 -25.83 -9.82
CA ASN A 450 -13.65 -26.43 -8.91
C ASN A 450 -13.87 -26.01 -7.44
N ALA A 451 -14.41 -24.81 -7.21
CA ALA A 451 -14.79 -24.31 -5.90
C ALA A 451 -16.21 -24.75 -5.52
N SER A 452 -16.41 -25.02 -4.23
CA SER A 452 -17.72 -25.43 -3.70
C SER A 452 -17.99 -24.94 -2.27
N PHE A 453 -17.11 -24.07 -1.76
CA PHE A 453 -17.25 -23.50 -0.42
C PHE A 453 -18.18 -22.28 -0.39
N THR A 454 -18.56 -21.78 -1.55
CA THR A 454 -19.47 -20.66 -1.77
C THR A 454 -20.39 -20.97 -2.95
N ASP A 455 -21.50 -20.23 -3.07
CA ASP A 455 -22.39 -20.32 -4.22
C ASP A 455 -21.74 -19.72 -5.47
N ASN A 456 -22.05 -20.31 -6.63
CA ASN A 456 -21.57 -19.84 -7.94
C ASN A 456 -22.07 -18.43 -8.25
N GLY A 457 -21.28 -17.66 -9.00
CA GLY A 457 -21.63 -16.29 -9.37
C GLY A 457 -21.39 -15.27 -8.26
N ARG A 458 -20.62 -15.63 -7.23
CA ARG A 458 -20.08 -14.73 -6.20
C ARG A 458 -18.59 -14.47 -6.41
N GLU A 459 -18.06 -13.40 -5.85
CA GLU A 459 -16.66 -13.01 -6.07
C GLU A 459 -15.61 -13.98 -5.47
N GLN A 460 -15.92 -14.67 -4.35
CA GLN A 460 -15.00 -15.68 -3.81
C GLN A 460 -14.92 -16.91 -4.72
N ASP A 461 -16.06 -17.30 -5.31
CA ASP A 461 -16.16 -18.37 -6.29
C ASP A 461 -15.34 -17.99 -7.52
N ALA A 462 -15.57 -16.79 -8.05
CA ALA A 462 -14.87 -16.30 -9.21
C ALA A 462 -13.35 -16.27 -9.05
N LEU A 463 -12.85 -15.77 -7.92
CA LEU A 463 -11.41 -15.78 -7.65
C LEU A 463 -10.87 -17.22 -7.55
N ALA A 464 -11.57 -18.12 -6.85
CA ALA A 464 -11.14 -19.50 -6.69
C ALA A 464 -11.08 -20.26 -8.03
N GLU A 465 -12.11 -20.10 -8.87
CA GLU A 465 -12.15 -20.70 -10.21
C GLU A 465 -11.06 -20.14 -11.12
N TYR A 466 -10.91 -18.82 -11.14
CA TYR A 466 -9.91 -18.14 -11.96
C TYR A 466 -8.49 -18.58 -11.59
N LEU A 467 -8.18 -18.64 -10.28
CA LEU A 467 -6.91 -19.15 -9.78
C LEU A 467 -6.71 -20.62 -10.18
N SER A 468 -7.72 -21.46 -10.04
CA SER A 468 -7.61 -22.90 -10.32
C SER A 468 -7.30 -23.19 -11.79
N VAL A 469 -7.79 -22.34 -12.70
CA VAL A 469 -7.59 -22.47 -14.14
C VAL A 469 -6.28 -21.85 -14.59
N ASN A 470 -5.98 -20.64 -14.12
CA ASN A 470 -4.87 -19.85 -14.66
C ASN A 470 -3.58 -19.98 -13.85
N PHE A 471 -3.70 -20.23 -12.54
CA PHE A 471 -2.58 -20.29 -11.59
C PHE A 471 -2.71 -21.48 -10.64
N PRO A 472 -2.77 -22.73 -11.16
CA PRO A 472 -3.13 -23.92 -10.40
C PRO A 472 -2.19 -24.19 -9.22
N GLU A 473 -2.69 -24.90 -8.20
CA GLU A 473 -1.99 -25.21 -6.92
C GLU A 473 -0.57 -25.79 -7.03
N ASN A 474 -0.20 -26.33 -8.20
CA ASN A 474 1.10 -26.91 -8.48
C ASN A 474 2.14 -25.89 -8.99
N GLY A 475 1.75 -24.63 -9.16
CA GLY A 475 2.61 -23.53 -9.60
C GLY A 475 3.06 -23.58 -11.05
N ASN A 476 2.25 -24.14 -11.95
CA ASN A 476 2.57 -24.22 -13.37
C ASN A 476 1.43 -23.71 -14.28
N PRO A 477 1.31 -22.38 -14.46
CA PRO A 477 2.13 -21.32 -13.84
C PRO A 477 1.62 -20.91 -12.45
N SER A 478 2.46 -20.23 -11.67
CA SER A 478 2.02 -19.41 -10.51
C SER A 478 1.78 -17.97 -10.99
N PHE A 479 0.94 -17.22 -10.27
CA PHE A 479 0.84 -15.78 -10.48
C PHE A 479 2.17 -15.09 -10.10
N SER A 480 2.70 -14.24 -10.99
CA SER A 480 4.04 -13.66 -10.84
C SER A 480 4.09 -12.15 -11.04
N ASP A 481 2.96 -11.50 -11.30
CA ASP A 481 2.93 -10.07 -11.58
C ASP A 481 3.00 -9.30 -10.25
N ALA A 482 4.18 -8.77 -9.95
CA ALA A 482 4.44 -8.02 -8.72
C ALA A 482 3.62 -6.72 -8.71
N ASP A 483 3.27 -6.26 -7.51
CA ASP A 483 2.67 -4.94 -7.33
C ASP A 483 3.70 -3.86 -7.71
N THR A 484 3.26 -2.85 -8.45
CA THR A 484 4.08 -1.75 -8.93
C THR A 484 3.71 -0.46 -8.21
N PRO A 485 4.65 0.51 -8.10
CA PRO A 485 4.31 1.84 -7.61
C PRO A 485 3.35 2.55 -8.58
N PRO A 486 2.55 3.54 -8.13
CA PRO A 486 1.53 4.22 -8.96
C PRO A 486 1.99 4.78 -10.31
N LYS A 487 3.27 5.12 -10.44
CA LYS A 487 3.88 5.64 -11.66
C LYS A 487 4.07 4.56 -12.76
N GLU A 488 4.05 3.29 -12.37
CA GLU A 488 4.20 2.14 -13.26
C GLU A 488 2.85 1.43 -13.49
N ASP A 489 1.75 1.99 -12.97
CA ASP A 489 0.39 1.50 -13.17
C ASP A 489 0.02 1.55 -14.66
N GLU A 490 -0.56 0.47 -15.21
CA GLU A 490 -0.90 0.39 -16.63
C GLU A 490 -2.40 0.55 -16.90
N ARG A 491 -3.25 0.07 -15.98
CA ARG A 491 -4.73 0.09 -16.12
C ARG A 491 -5.35 1.34 -15.49
N ILE A 492 -4.82 1.83 -14.37
CA ILE A 492 -5.38 2.96 -13.63
C ILE A 492 -4.30 3.99 -13.35
N ARG A 493 -4.18 4.99 -14.22
CA ARG A 493 -3.14 6.02 -14.07
C ARG A 493 -3.67 7.31 -13.50
N ARG A 494 -3.08 7.78 -12.40
CA ARG A 494 -3.30 9.15 -11.95
C ARG A 494 -2.40 10.07 -12.76
N VAL A 495 -2.96 11.15 -13.30
CA VAL A 495 -2.23 12.14 -14.11
C VAL A 495 -2.50 13.55 -13.61
N LEU A 496 -1.54 14.47 -13.74
CA LEU A 496 -1.78 15.89 -13.53
C LEU A 496 -1.88 16.62 -14.87
N PHE A 497 -2.98 17.33 -15.11
CA PHE A 497 -3.11 18.18 -16.29
C PHE A 497 -2.91 19.65 -15.92
N VAL A 498 -1.73 20.20 -16.25
CA VAL A 498 -1.38 21.59 -15.97
C VAL A 498 -1.40 22.41 -17.26
N LYS A 499 -2.18 23.49 -17.26
CA LYS A 499 -2.25 24.42 -18.40
C LYS A 499 -1.93 25.84 -17.98
N GLY A 500 -0.91 26.42 -18.59
CA GLY A 500 -0.54 27.82 -18.46
C GLY A 500 -1.44 28.75 -19.27
N THR A 501 -1.05 30.01 -19.26
CA THR A 501 -1.86 31.15 -19.70
C THR A 501 -1.32 31.72 -21.01
N ASN A 502 -1.48 33.03 -21.21
CA ASN A 502 -0.81 33.74 -22.32
C ASN A 502 0.38 34.58 -21.83
N ASP A 503 0.77 34.41 -20.56
CA ASP A 503 1.87 35.09 -19.89
C ASP A 503 3.02 34.10 -19.63
N HIS A 504 4.14 34.56 -19.08
CA HIS A 504 5.25 33.66 -18.73
C HIS A 504 4.91 32.87 -17.45
N ASP A 505 4.83 31.55 -17.59
CA ASP A 505 4.40 30.66 -16.52
C ASP A 505 5.54 29.77 -15.99
N THR A 506 5.41 29.37 -14.71
CA THR A 506 6.22 28.30 -14.11
C THR A 506 5.27 27.18 -13.74
N LEU A 507 5.32 26.10 -14.50
CA LEU A 507 4.48 24.93 -14.37
C LEU A 507 5.35 23.75 -13.93
N VAL A 508 4.90 23.04 -12.90
CA VAL A 508 5.64 21.93 -12.30
C VAL A 508 4.68 20.77 -12.05
N GLY A 509 5.07 19.59 -12.49
CA GLY A 509 4.35 18.33 -12.31
C GLY A 509 4.47 17.72 -10.90
N GLY A 510 4.00 16.50 -10.79
CA GLY A 510 3.91 15.62 -9.63
C GLY A 510 4.97 14.52 -9.64
N GLU A 511 4.58 13.32 -9.19
CA GLU A 511 5.43 12.11 -9.17
C GLU A 511 4.85 11.01 -10.09
N THR A 512 3.94 11.40 -10.98
CA THR A 512 3.12 10.55 -11.85
C THR A 512 3.14 11.13 -13.26
N ASP A 513 2.72 10.35 -14.27
CA ASP A 513 2.58 10.83 -15.65
C ASP A 513 1.76 12.13 -15.74
N ASP A 514 2.38 13.21 -16.20
CA ASP A 514 1.73 14.52 -16.28
C ASP A 514 1.59 15.01 -17.71
N THR A 515 0.62 15.89 -17.92
CA THR A 515 0.52 16.68 -19.15
C THR A 515 0.60 18.15 -18.81
N ILE A 516 1.68 18.79 -19.24
CA ILE A 516 1.97 20.20 -18.96
C ILE A 516 2.00 21.00 -20.25
N ILE A 517 1.11 21.99 -20.38
CA ILE A 517 1.01 22.86 -21.56
C ILE A 517 1.30 24.31 -21.15
N GLY A 518 2.40 24.89 -21.64
CA GLY A 518 2.87 26.24 -21.32
C GLY A 518 1.90 27.36 -21.73
N GLY A 519 1.43 27.32 -22.98
CA GLY A 519 0.46 28.29 -23.49
C GLY A 519 1.09 29.30 -24.45
N PHE A 520 0.96 30.60 -24.23
CA PHE A 520 1.84 31.56 -24.90
C PHE A 520 2.73 32.17 -23.84
N GLY A 521 4.01 32.40 -24.13
CA GLY A 521 4.84 32.99 -23.09
C GLY A 521 6.31 32.77 -23.32
N ASN A 522 7.02 32.59 -22.22
CA ASN A 522 8.40 32.11 -22.18
C ASN A 522 8.42 31.30 -20.89
N ASP A 523 8.05 30.05 -21.02
CA ASP A 523 7.54 29.26 -19.92
C ASP A 523 8.64 28.37 -19.36
N PHE A 524 8.47 27.98 -18.10
CA PHE A 524 9.27 26.95 -17.46
C PHE A 524 8.35 25.79 -17.15
N LEU A 525 8.60 24.65 -17.76
CA LEU A 525 7.87 23.40 -17.57
C LEU A 525 8.82 22.38 -16.97
N TYR A 526 8.42 21.73 -15.89
CA TYR A 526 9.17 20.62 -15.29
C TYR A 526 8.22 19.48 -14.93
N GLY A 527 8.38 18.32 -15.56
CA GLY A 527 7.56 17.12 -15.35
C GLY A 527 7.82 16.46 -13.99
N LYS A 528 9.09 16.15 -13.70
CA LYS A 528 9.67 15.52 -12.49
C LYS A 528 9.84 14.00 -12.59
N ASP A 529 8.89 13.20 -12.13
CA ASP A 529 8.96 11.75 -12.18
C ASP A 529 7.67 11.26 -12.86
N GLY A 530 7.76 10.24 -13.71
CA GLY A 530 6.65 9.74 -14.52
C GLY A 530 6.92 9.94 -16.01
N ASP A 531 6.10 9.34 -16.86
CA ASP A 531 6.22 9.49 -18.31
C ASP A 531 5.43 10.76 -18.74
N ASP A 532 6.11 11.90 -18.84
CA ASP A 532 5.46 13.21 -18.94
C ASP A 532 5.30 13.71 -20.39
N LEU A 533 4.21 14.43 -20.66
CA LEU A 533 3.98 15.18 -21.90
C LEU A 533 4.12 16.70 -21.65
N LEU A 534 5.17 17.31 -22.18
CA LEU A 534 5.45 18.74 -22.04
C LEU A 534 5.32 19.48 -23.38
N GLU A 535 4.43 20.47 -23.46
CA GLU A 535 4.26 21.34 -24.62
C GLU A 535 4.53 22.82 -24.30
N GLY A 536 5.63 23.37 -24.82
CA GLY A 536 6.02 24.77 -24.65
C GLY A 536 5.09 25.76 -25.37
N ARG A 537 4.60 25.39 -26.57
CA ARG A 537 3.73 26.20 -27.44
C ARG A 537 4.50 27.47 -27.91
N PRO A 538 3.88 28.60 -28.33
CA PRO A 538 4.69 29.76 -28.77
C PRO A 538 5.39 30.49 -27.61
N GLY A 539 6.72 30.54 -27.65
CA GLY A 539 7.51 31.20 -26.62
C GLY A 539 9.01 30.92 -26.72
N PHE A 540 9.79 31.38 -25.73
CA PHE A 540 11.15 30.89 -25.49
C PHE A 540 11.12 30.06 -24.23
N ASP A 541 10.83 28.78 -24.41
CA ASP A 541 10.42 27.90 -23.35
C ASP A 541 11.59 27.06 -22.83
N ARG A 542 11.48 26.62 -21.58
CA ARG A 542 12.42 25.71 -20.94
C ARG A 542 11.64 24.51 -20.44
N LEU A 543 11.84 23.38 -21.10
CA LEU A 543 11.18 22.11 -20.80
C LEU A 543 12.21 21.18 -20.16
N PHE A 544 11.85 20.68 -18.99
CA PHE A 544 12.58 19.66 -18.25
C PHE A 544 11.63 18.48 -18.08
N GLY A 545 11.92 17.33 -18.68
CA GLY A 545 11.09 16.13 -18.53
C GLY A 545 11.19 15.64 -17.09
N GLY A 546 12.30 15.02 -16.74
CA GLY A 546 12.47 14.46 -15.42
C GLY A 546 13.04 13.06 -15.51
N SER A 547 12.61 12.18 -14.61
CA SER A 547 12.84 10.74 -14.69
C SER A 547 11.60 10.09 -15.32
N GLY A 548 11.79 9.23 -16.32
CA GLY A 548 10.68 8.58 -17.04
C GLY A 548 10.85 8.76 -18.55
N ASN A 549 10.00 8.12 -19.34
CA ASN A 549 10.04 8.23 -20.81
C ASN A 549 9.18 9.42 -21.26
N ASP A 550 9.81 10.59 -21.36
CA ASP A 550 9.13 11.85 -21.55
C ASP A 550 8.94 12.21 -23.04
N THR A 551 7.87 12.96 -23.34
CA THR A 551 7.64 13.60 -24.63
C THR A 551 7.66 15.12 -24.50
N LEU A 552 8.68 15.77 -25.05
CA LEU A 552 8.87 17.22 -25.00
C LEU A 552 8.67 17.86 -26.39
N ASN A 553 7.87 18.92 -26.45
CA ASN A 553 7.65 19.72 -27.66
C ASN A 553 7.83 21.22 -27.36
N GLY A 554 8.93 21.80 -27.85
CA GLY A 554 9.25 23.22 -27.67
C GLY A 554 8.23 24.14 -28.32
N GLY A 555 7.77 23.81 -29.52
CA GLY A 555 6.74 24.58 -30.22
C GLY A 555 7.31 25.68 -31.11
N GLN A 556 6.94 26.94 -30.89
CA GLN A 556 7.47 28.05 -31.70
C GLN A 556 8.39 28.92 -30.86
N GLY A 557 9.67 28.95 -31.18
CA GLY A 557 10.57 29.99 -30.74
C GLY A 557 11.99 29.48 -30.56
N ARG A 558 12.55 29.61 -29.39
CA ARG A 558 13.97 29.28 -29.15
C ARG A 558 14.05 28.58 -27.83
N ASP A 559 13.83 27.29 -27.91
CA ASP A 559 13.44 26.51 -26.77
C ASP A 559 14.65 25.73 -26.25
N ARG A 560 14.57 25.35 -24.98
CA ARG A 560 15.56 24.52 -24.31
C ARG A 560 14.85 23.29 -23.80
N LEU A 561 15.21 22.15 -24.35
CA LEU A 561 14.64 20.87 -24.00
C LEU A 561 15.72 20.05 -23.30
N ASN A 562 15.43 19.56 -22.11
CA ASN A 562 16.22 18.59 -21.37
C ASN A 562 15.23 17.52 -20.93
N SER A 563 15.27 16.35 -21.55
CA SER A 563 14.30 15.31 -21.25
C SER A 563 14.66 14.64 -19.91
N GLY A 564 15.85 14.08 -19.78
CA GLY A 564 16.37 13.60 -18.49
C GLY A 564 16.79 12.14 -18.60
N PRO A 565 16.73 11.37 -17.50
CA PRO A 565 16.77 9.91 -17.52
C PRO A 565 15.52 9.27 -18.16
N GLY A 566 15.69 8.43 -19.19
CA GLY A 566 14.61 7.64 -19.79
C GLY A 566 14.73 7.57 -21.32
N ASP A 567 13.89 6.77 -21.97
CA ASP A 567 13.83 6.72 -23.43
C ASP A 567 12.91 7.84 -23.95
N ASP A 568 13.48 9.04 -24.18
CA ASP A 568 12.68 10.24 -24.39
C ASP A 568 12.42 10.59 -25.87
N VAL A 569 11.39 11.41 -26.12
CA VAL A 569 11.09 11.99 -27.44
C VAL A 569 11.07 13.52 -27.37
N MET A 570 11.98 14.17 -28.07
CA MET A 570 12.08 15.62 -28.15
C MET A 570 11.78 16.17 -29.54
N THR A 571 11.00 17.26 -29.59
CA THR A 571 10.68 18.04 -30.80
C THR A 571 10.96 19.51 -30.52
N GLY A 572 11.93 20.10 -31.21
CA GLY A 572 12.31 21.50 -31.01
C GLY A 572 11.27 22.46 -31.58
N GLY A 573 10.80 22.17 -32.79
CA GLY A 573 9.81 22.95 -33.51
C GLY A 573 10.44 24.04 -34.38
N ALA A 574 9.91 25.27 -34.27
CA ALA A 574 10.32 26.38 -35.13
C ALA A 574 11.36 27.27 -34.46
N SER A 575 12.30 27.78 -35.27
CA SER A 575 13.45 28.61 -34.91
C SER A 575 14.69 27.86 -34.41
N ILE A 576 15.33 28.27 -33.32
CA ILE A 576 16.66 27.75 -32.93
C ILE A 576 16.52 27.13 -31.57
N ASP A 577 16.65 25.82 -31.53
CA ASP A 577 16.38 25.05 -30.32
C ASP A 577 17.64 24.39 -29.78
N ARG A 578 17.61 24.11 -28.48
CA ARG A 578 18.72 23.49 -27.76
C ARG A 578 18.24 22.22 -27.09
N PHE A 579 18.78 21.10 -27.53
CA PHE A 579 18.59 19.79 -26.92
C PHE A 579 19.72 19.54 -25.95
N ILE A 580 19.42 19.47 -24.65
CA ILE A 580 20.40 19.52 -23.57
C ILE A 580 20.49 18.14 -22.91
N PHE A 581 21.67 17.54 -23.00
CA PHE A 581 21.99 16.26 -22.36
C PHE A 581 22.82 16.55 -21.11
N ASN A 582 22.15 16.55 -19.96
CA ASN A 582 22.78 16.72 -18.66
C ASN A 582 22.00 16.00 -17.56
N THR A 583 22.71 15.39 -16.62
CA THR A 583 22.17 14.82 -15.39
C THR A 583 23.04 15.20 -14.19
N THR A 584 22.53 14.95 -12.99
CA THR A 584 23.28 15.10 -11.73
C THR A 584 24.29 13.97 -11.51
N GLN A 585 24.19 12.90 -12.30
CA GLN A 585 25.05 11.73 -12.25
C GLN A 585 26.05 11.72 -13.42
N VAL A 586 27.04 10.83 -13.33
CA VAL A 586 27.90 10.50 -14.48
C VAL A 586 27.06 9.66 -15.44
N TYR A 587 27.29 9.79 -16.75
CA TYR A 587 26.62 8.96 -17.75
C TYR A 587 26.76 7.47 -17.41
N ASP A 588 25.60 6.81 -17.34
CA ASP A 588 25.42 5.36 -17.36
C ASP A 588 24.34 5.05 -18.39
N GLN A 589 24.56 4.05 -19.24
CA GLN A 589 23.60 3.68 -20.29
C GLN A 589 22.25 3.27 -19.72
N ASP A 590 22.27 2.62 -18.54
CA ASP A 590 21.05 2.14 -17.89
C ASP A 590 20.22 3.29 -17.28
N ASP A 591 20.85 4.44 -17.00
CA ASP A 591 20.20 5.62 -16.39
C ASP A 591 19.85 6.70 -17.42
N PHE A 592 20.49 6.75 -18.59
CA PHE A 592 20.28 7.84 -19.56
C PHE A 592 19.22 7.54 -20.61
N GLY A 593 18.94 6.27 -20.89
CA GLY A 593 18.06 5.84 -21.98
C GLY A 593 18.57 6.19 -23.39
N GLU A 594 17.75 5.86 -24.39
CA GLU A 594 17.98 6.09 -25.81
C GLU A 594 17.01 7.14 -26.39
N ASP A 595 17.37 8.42 -26.28
CA ASP A 595 16.51 9.51 -26.71
C ASP A 595 16.28 9.59 -28.23
N ARG A 596 15.22 10.28 -28.64
CA ARG A 596 14.92 10.58 -30.04
C ARG A 596 14.57 12.04 -30.28
N ILE A 597 15.29 12.68 -31.20
CA ILE A 597 14.98 14.04 -31.67
C ILE A 597 14.31 13.96 -33.03
N THR A 598 13.08 14.47 -33.13
CA THR A 598 12.20 14.21 -34.29
C THR A 598 12.38 15.18 -35.46
N ASP A 599 12.90 16.39 -35.21
CA ASP A 599 12.88 17.49 -36.19
C ASP A 599 14.16 18.34 -36.26
N PHE A 600 15.30 17.78 -35.83
CA PHE A 600 16.59 18.47 -35.76
C PHE A 600 16.96 19.22 -37.07
N ASP A 601 17.05 20.56 -37.02
CA ASP A 601 17.48 21.40 -38.14
C ASP A 601 18.96 21.80 -38.01
N ILE A 602 19.78 21.25 -38.90
CA ILE A 602 21.23 21.48 -38.95
C ILE A 602 21.66 22.95 -39.13
N GLU A 603 20.81 23.82 -39.69
CA GLU A 603 21.14 25.23 -39.89
C GLU A 603 20.87 26.08 -38.63
N ARG A 604 20.14 25.52 -37.66
CA ARG A 604 19.55 26.30 -36.56
C ARG A 604 19.83 25.68 -35.20
N ASP A 605 19.63 24.38 -35.04
CA ASP A 605 19.58 23.72 -33.75
C ASP A 605 20.94 23.27 -33.25
N ILE A 606 21.03 23.12 -31.92
CA ILE A 606 22.27 22.77 -31.24
C ILE A 606 22.01 21.66 -30.22
N ILE A 607 22.84 20.62 -30.26
CA ILE A 607 22.94 19.62 -29.20
C ILE A 607 23.93 20.13 -28.14
N VAL A 608 23.50 20.20 -26.89
CA VAL A 608 24.29 20.71 -25.77
C VAL A 608 24.67 19.53 -24.87
N ILE A 609 25.96 19.26 -24.74
CA ILE A 609 26.49 18.14 -23.95
C ILE A 609 27.16 18.68 -22.69
N ASN A 610 26.79 18.16 -21.52
CA ASN A 610 27.40 18.53 -20.25
C ASN A 610 28.61 17.64 -19.90
N ARG A 611 29.76 18.26 -19.65
CA ARG A 611 31.01 17.58 -19.29
C ARG A 611 30.99 16.91 -17.91
N THR A 612 30.09 17.31 -17.01
CA THR A 612 29.92 16.63 -15.72
C THR A 612 29.25 15.27 -15.88
N THR A 613 28.40 15.13 -16.90
CA THR A 613 27.71 13.90 -17.26
C THR A 613 28.60 13.05 -18.17
N PHE A 614 29.07 13.63 -19.28
CA PHE A 614 29.92 12.98 -20.28
C PHE A 614 31.40 13.15 -19.93
N THR A 615 31.83 12.51 -18.84
CA THR A 615 33.12 12.76 -18.17
C THR A 615 34.37 12.44 -18.98
N ALA A 616 34.25 11.63 -20.04
CA ALA A 616 35.33 11.38 -21.00
C ALA A 616 35.66 12.62 -21.88
N ILE A 617 34.83 13.67 -21.84
CA ILE A 617 35.08 14.96 -22.51
C ILE A 617 35.78 15.90 -21.54
N GLU A 618 37.07 16.15 -21.78
CA GLU A 618 37.90 16.95 -20.90
C GLU A 618 37.73 18.47 -21.13
N SER A 619 38.11 19.27 -20.12
CA SER A 619 37.96 20.73 -20.15
C SER A 619 38.64 21.42 -21.35
N GLY A 620 39.67 20.81 -21.92
CA GLY A 620 40.44 21.32 -23.06
C GLY A 620 39.92 20.90 -24.43
N ASP A 621 38.91 20.05 -24.49
CA ASP A 621 38.42 19.47 -25.75
C ASP A 621 37.58 20.47 -26.56
N SER A 622 37.64 20.31 -27.88
CA SER A 622 36.71 20.90 -28.84
C SER A 622 35.97 19.77 -29.57
N PHE A 623 34.74 20.02 -30.04
CA PHE A 623 34.02 19.02 -30.83
C PHE A 623 34.80 18.59 -32.07
N GLU A 624 35.57 19.49 -32.70
CA GLU A 624 36.49 19.13 -33.79
C GLU A 624 37.46 17.99 -33.45
N ASN A 625 37.81 17.81 -32.17
CA ASN A 625 38.77 16.80 -31.72
C ASN A 625 38.13 15.54 -31.16
N VAL A 626 36.86 15.61 -30.73
CA VAL A 626 36.19 14.50 -30.03
C VAL A 626 34.98 13.94 -30.78
N PHE A 627 34.65 14.50 -31.95
CA PHE A 627 33.54 14.09 -32.80
C PHE A 627 34.04 13.35 -34.06
N ALA A 628 33.41 12.22 -34.36
CA ALA A 628 33.61 11.50 -35.62
C ALA A 628 32.28 11.09 -36.27
N THR A 629 32.34 10.77 -37.56
CA THR A 629 31.19 10.25 -38.32
C THR A 629 31.52 8.88 -38.90
N VAL A 630 30.54 7.99 -38.88
CA VAL A 630 30.62 6.63 -39.41
C VAL A 630 29.38 6.31 -40.25
N THR A 631 29.34 5.13 -40.85
CA THR A 631 28.22 4.64 -41.68
C THR A 631 27.55 3.38 -41.13
N SER A 632 27.99 2.86 -40.00
CA SER A 632 27.33 1.73 -39.34
C SER A 632 27.54 1.78 -37.82
N ASP A 633 26.58 1.23 -37.07
CA ASP A 633 26.67 1.17 -35.60
C ASP A 633 27.82 0.27 -35.14
N ASN A 634 28.17 -0.75 -35.94
CA ASN A 634 29.33 -1.59 -35.68
C ASN A 634 30.64 -0.80 -35.76
N ASP A 635 30.74 0.15 -36.69
CA ASP A 635 31.91 1.02 -36.78
C ASP A 635 31.91 1.99 -35.59
N ALA A 636 30.75 2.55 -35.24
CA ALA A 636 30.60 3.43 -34.08
C ALA A 636 31.08 2.76 -32.78
N ALA A 637 30.72 1.49 -32.59
CA ALA A 637 31.10 0.71 -31.43
C ALA A 637 32.61 0.43 -31.30
N THR A 638 33.41 0.74 -32.33
CA THR A 638 34.86 0.50 -32.35
C THR A 638 35.70 1.76 -32.61
N GLU A 639 35.04 2.90 -32.81
CA GLU A 639 35.68 4.18 -33.08
C GLU A 639 36.36 4.75 -31.81
N ASP A 640 37.43 5.54 -31.99
CA ASP A 640 38.20 6.12 -30.89
C ASP A 640 37.77 7.56 -30.53
N ALA A 641 36.79 8.12 -31.24
CA ALA A 641 36.19 9.40 -30.89
C ALA A 641 35.18 9.26 -29.74
N VAL A 642 35.06 10.33 -28.94
CA VAL A 642 34.20 10.35 -27.75
C VAL A 642 32.72 10.44 -28.12
N ILE A 643 32.39 11.20 -29.18
CA ILE A 643 31.05 11.30 -29.75
C ILE A 643 31.11 10.80 -31.19
N VAL A 644 30.28 9.81 -31.51
CA VAL A 644 30.30 9.16 -32.83
C VAL A 644 28.92 9.20 -33.45
N TYR A 645 28.82 9.80 -34.64
CA TYR A 645 27.56 9.92 -35.37
C TYR A 645 27.48 8.93 -36.54
N ASN A 646 26.45 8.09 -36.55
CA ASN A 646 26.15 7.24 -37.70
C ASN A 646 25.25 7.98 -38.70
N THR A 647 25.85 8.32 -39.83
CA THR A 647 25.22 9.09 -40.92
C THR A 647 24.11 8.35 -41.69
N ASN A 648 23.93 7.04 -41.48
CA ASN A 648 22.92 6.25 -42.18
C ASN A 648 21.59 6.13 -41.42
N ASN A 649 21.61 6.20 -40.09
CA ASN A 649 20.42 6.05 -39.23
C ASN A 649 20.19 7.21 -38.26
N GLY A 650 21.17 8.10 -38.08
CA GLY A 650 21.03 9.26 -37.19
C GLY A 650 21.47 9.00 -35.75
N ASN A 651 22.05 7.84 -35.45
CA ASN A 651 22.42 7.45 -34.10
C ASN A 651 23.69 8.20 -33.64
N LEU A 652 23.66 8.74 -32.43
CA LEU A 652 24.80 9.33 -31.72
C LEU A 652 25.21 8.43 -30.56
N PHE A 653 26.48 8.05 -30.56
CA PHE A 653 27.07 7.20 -29.54
C PHE A 653 28.04 7.99 -28.67
N TYR A 654 28.08 7.65 -27.39
CA TYR A 654 29.07 8.12 -26.44
C TYR A 654 30.08 7.01 -26.12
N ASN A 655 31.36 7.30 -26.33
CA ASN A 655 32.45 6.43 -25.91
C ASN A 655 33.02 6.90 -24.56
N GLN A 656 32.72 6.16 -23.51
CA GLN A 656 33.18 6.49 -22.15
C GLN A 656 34.66 6.13 -21.90
N ASN A 657 35.28 5.31 -22.75
CA ASN A 657 36.72 5.04 -22.69
C ASN A 657 37.56 6.21 -23.23
N GLY A 658 36.93 7.30 -23.68
CA GLY A 658 37.60 8.47 -24.21
C GLY A 658 38.23 8.16 -25.56
N SER A 659 39.56 8.27 -25.66
CA SER A 659 40.32 8.05 -26.90
C SER A 659 40.72 6.58 -27.15
N ASP A 660 40.27 5.65 -26.32
CA ASP A 660 40.50 4.22 -26.50
C ASP A 660 39.30 3.58 -27.22
N ALA A 661 39.57 2.60 -28.09
CA ALA A 661 38.53 1.94 -28.90
C ALA A 661 37.55 1.12 -28.05
N GLY A 662 36.26 1.18 -28.41
CA GLY A 662 35.16 0.49 -27.73
C GLY A 662 34.41 1.42 -26.77
N LEU A 663 33.08 1.31 -26.69
CA LEU A 663 32.23 2.27 -25.98
C LEU A 663 32.33 2.25 -24.44
N GLY A 664 32.87 1.17 -23.86
CA GLY A 664 32.89 1.00 -22.40
C GLY A 664 31.48 0.76 -21.86
N SER A 665 31.09 1.49 -20.80
CA SER A 665 29.70 1.63 -20.32
C SER A 665 28.95 2.76 -21.02
N GLY A 666 29.56 3.41 -22.01
CA GLY A 666 28.88 4.30 -22.94
C GLY A 666 28.10 3.51 -23.99
N GLY A 667 27.21 4.19 -24.72
CA GLY A 667 26.36 3.56 -25.73
C GLY A 667 25.61 4.58 -26.57
N LEU A 668 24.49 4.14 -27.15
CA LEU A 668 23.57 5.01 -27.88
C LEU A 668 22.86 5.92 -26.87
N PHE A 669 22.89 7.22 -27.08
CA PHE A 669 22.19 8.16 -26.17
C PHE A 669 21.19 9.06 -26.88
N VAL A 670 21.28 9.20 -28.21
CA VAL A 670 20.25 9.89 -28.98
C VAL A 670 20.23 9.43 -30.43
N THR A 671 19.03 9.37 -31.00
CA THR A 671 18.79 9.18 -32.44
C THR A 671 18.17 10.43 -33.04
N LEU A 672 18.77 10.94 -34.12
CA LEU A 672 18.23 12.05 -34.91
C LEU A 672 17.40 11.51 -36.07
N ASP A 673 16.09 11.74 -36.05
CA ASP A 673 15.19 11.33 -37.13
C ASP A 673 15.69 11.87 -38.49
N ASN A 674 15.54 11.05 -39.52
CA ASN A 674 15.96 11.34 -40.91
C ASN A 674 17.48 11.44 -41.14
N ALA A 675 18.31 11.12 -40.15
CA ALA A 675 19.77 11.09 -40.26
C ALA A 675 20.37 12.36 -40.93
N PRO A 676 20.17 13.56 -40.35
CA PRO A 676 20.68 14.81 -40.91
C PRO A 676 22.22 14.80 -41.03
N VAL A 677 22.76 15.62 -41.93
CA VAL A 677 24.22 15.77 -42.05
C VAL A 677 24.71 16.76 -41.00
N VAL A 678 25.14 16.25 -39.85
CA VAL A 678 25.68 17.07 -38.75
C VAL A 678 27.20 17.13 -38.77
N ASP A 679 27.73 18.22 -38.24
CA ASP A 679 29.16 18.40 -37.97
C ASP A 679 29.40 19.01 -36.58
N ALA A 680 30.66 19.30 -36.25
CA ALA A 680 31.04 19.81 -34.93
C ALA A 680 30.38 21.15 -34.56
N ASP A 681 29.91 21.96 -35.53
CA ASP A 681 29.24 23.24 -35.26
C ASP A 681 27.79 23.04 -34.76
N ASN A 682 27.21 21.85 -34.94
CA ASN A 682 25.89 21.47 -34.41
C ASN A 682 25.91 21.12 -32.91
N PHE A 683 27.07 21.17 -32.26
CA PHE A 683 27.23 20.79 -30.87
C PHE A 683 27.85 21.91 -30.02
N SER A 684 27.53 21.91 -28.73
CA SER A 684 28.17 22.82 -27.77
C SER A 684 28.36 22.16 -26.40
N PHE A 685 29.42 22.56 -25.70
CA PHE A 685 29.71 22.07 -24.34
C PHE A 685 29.21 23.04 -23.29
N VAL A 686 28.76 22.48 -22.18
CA VAL A 686 28.55 23.18 -20.91
C VAL A 686 29.23 22.39 -19.78
N GLY A 687 29.57 23.08 -18.69
CA GLY A 687 30.35 22.50 -17.58
C GLY A 687 31.81 22.89 -17.62
#